data_AF-A0A955YY19-F1
#
_entry.id   AF-A0A955YY19-F1
#
_cell.length_a   1.000
_cell.length_b   1.000
_cell.length_c   1.000
_cell.angle_alpha   90.00
_cell.angle_beta   90.00
_cell.angle_gamma   90.00
#
_symmetry.space_group_name_H-M   'P 1'
#
loop_
_entity.id
_entity.type
_entity.pdbx_description
1 polymer ?
#
loop_
_entity_poly.entity_id
_entity_poly.type
_entity_poly.pdbx_seq_one_letter_code
_entity_poly.pdbx_strand_id
1 'polypeptide(L)'
;RGIDIARAAIPLSIGGWGSRGKSGTERIKAGLFHGLGMNVVVKTTGCEAMFIHCVPEQRANEIFLFRPYDKPTIWEQRDVLTLAHAKRAQVFLWECMALRPNFVQLLAHDWMRDQITTITNAFPDHEDVMGPSGEEVARVIGLFMAKKGTTFSTEIEMLPVLKEMAVRAKTDFHAVTPVDGDLITDDLLKRFPYEEHPRNISLVMRLAMHLGIDRERSIVEMADHVVSDLGVLKTYPKAVYRGRKIQFSNGMSANERAGFLSCWTRLSFDDHDPDENPTGQVIAVVNNRADRVPRSRVFAKILVRDVQIHGAFCIGTNLGGLQQFIGEELDMWLSEAWIADDKFNPDDPVARDTLLKRYDGTMRRVKVPVRPEPALRTKIAAMAQGVGLDEATAADLAAGLDLSTDPSETVEKALVAAGVDAVAVADAKRHVARAHARFLLAGAARQKVAAARTAAEANATFRETYRKLFMDNVTLLWDAAATGDQVADSLALSVPPGHSARIMGVQNIKGTGLDFVYRWLSLDAVHRSVDELKRDPRNAERELGWLASYGGYGIVECTDAHRLLSDFLADLPEAYEEFRSQMGTTLEFLEKLREKLAKNLGAARKPTKWERIAALVEPWIDMFDCLYRRRHAQRIRNDFLHQRIGHLKAAELMRDLTKRDKGGWLVKWAQKKFAS
;
A
#
# COMPACT_ATOMS: atom_id res chain seq x y z
N ARG A 1 17.87 26.97 -25.62
CA ARG A 1 18.06 28.30 -24.97
C ARG A 1 17.55 28.29 -23.52
N GLY A 2 16.24 28.23 -23.24
CA GLY A 2 15.77 28.24 -21.84
C GLY A 2 16.25 27.07 -20.98
N ILE A 3 16.24 25.85 -21.53
CA ILE A 3 16.73 24.63 -20.83
C ILE A 3 18.23 24.72 -20.55
N ASP A 4 19.04 25.09 -21.56
CA ASP A 4 20.49 25.20 -21.40
C ASP A 4 20.88 26.22 -20.32
N ILE A 5 20.20 27.38 -20.28
CA ILE A 5 20.42 28.41 -19.26
C ILE A 5 20.06 27.88 -17.88
N ALA A 6 18.87 27.28 -17.73
CA ALA A 6 18.41 26.76 -16.44
C ALA A 6 19.34 25.63 -15.93
N ARG A 7 19.77 24.73 -16.81
CA ARG A 7 20.67 23.63 -16.45
C ARG A 7 22.05 24.14 -16.06
N ALA A 8 22.64 25.05 -16.84
CA ALA A 8 23.99 25.58 -16.58
C ALA A 8 24.08 26.35 -15.26
N ALA A 9 22.96 26.92 -14.79
CA ALA A 9 22.89 27.65 -13.53
C ALA A 9 22.81 26.76 -12.28
N ILE A 10 22.60 25.45 -12.42
CA ILE A 10 22.53 24.51 -11.29
C ILE A 10 23.88 23.78 -11.18
N PRO A 11 24.62 23.95 -10.06
CA PRO A 11 25.96 23.39 -9.90
C PRO A 11 26.02 21.87 -10.07
N LEU A 12 25.15 21.13 -9.39
CA LEU A 12 25.12 19.67 -9.43
C LEU A 12 23.76 19.19 -9.94
N SER A 13 23.78 18.31 -10.93
CA SER A 13 22.59 17.54 -11.29
C SER A 13 22.96 16.08 -11.52
N ILE A 14 22.11 15.20 -10.99
CA ILE A 14 22.31 13.76 -11.01
C ILE A 14 20.99 13.13 -11.44
N GLY A 15 21.01 12.48 -12.61
CA GLY A 15 19.90 11.70 -13.11
C GLY A 15 19.92 10.26 -12.57
N GLY A 16 18.76 9.70 -12.31
CA GLY A 16 18.58 8.28 -12.01
C GLY A 16 17.64 7.57 -12.98
N TRP A 17 17.92 6.29 -13.24
CA TRP A 17 17.02 5.43 -13.99
C TRP A 17 17.08 3.96 -13.52
N GLY A 18 16.24 3.13 -14.13
CA GLY A 18 16.08 1.71 -13.85
C GLY A 18 14.62 1.27 -13.87
N SER A 19 14.37 -0.04 -13.87
CA SER A 19 13.00 -0.55 -13.93
C SER A 19 12.27 -0.32 -12.60
N ARG A 20 12.92 -0.62 -11.47
CA ARG A 20 12.38 -0.47 -10.11
C ARG A 20 13.26 0.38 -9.19
N GLY A 21 12.69 0.92 -8.11
CA GLY A 21 13.47 1.67 -7.10
C GLY A 21 13.92 3.07 -7.49
N LYS A 22 13.55 3.58 -8.68
CA LYS A 22 13.90 4.94 -9.15
C LYS A 22 13.52 6.02 -8.14
N SER A 23 12.24 6.08 -7.80
CA SER A 23 11.68 7.15 -6.97
C SER A 23 12.21 7.09 -5.55
N GLY A 24 12.37 5.89 -4.99
CA GLY A 24 13.03 5.68 -3.70
C GLY A 24 14.47 6.16 -3.73
N THR A 25 15.25 5.78 -4.74
CA THR A 25 16.66 6.20 -4.90
C THR A 25 16.79 7.72 -5.01
N GLU A 26 15.94 8.39 -5.81
CA GLU A 26 15.97 9.86 -5.92
C GLU A 26 15.58 10.56 -4.61
N ARG A 27 14.67 9.97 -3.83
CA ARG A 27 14.30 10.48 -2.49
C ARG A 27 15.42 10.28 -1.47
N ILE A 28 16.13 9.16 -1.51
CA ILE A 28 17.31 8.90 -0.66
C ILE A 28 18.42 9.89 -0.98
N LYS A 29 18.70 10.14 -2.28
CA LYS A 29 19.63 11.20 -2.70
C LYS A 29 19.19 12.56 -2.19
N ALA A 30 17.90 12.88 -2.26
CA ALA A 30 17.37 14.14 -1.74
C ALA A 30 17.59 14.25 -0.23
N GLY A 31 17.36 13.17 0.54
CA GLY A 31 17.67 13.10 1.97
C GLY A 31 19.14 13.38 2.25
N LEU A 32 20.05 12.70 1.53
CA LEU A 32 21.49 12.92 1.64
C LEU A 32 21.86 14.40 1.48
N PHE A 33 21.49 15.02 0.36
CA PHE A 33 21.90 16.41 0.09
C PHE A 33 21.15 17.42 0.97
N HIS A 34 19.91 17.12 1.38
CA HIS A 34 19.16 17.93 2.33
C HIS A 34 19.85 17.96 3.69
N GLY A 35 20.24 16.79 4.21
CA GLY A 35 20.94 16.67 5.49
C GLY A 35 22.31 17.37 5.50
N LEU A 36 22.96 17.43 4.34
CA LEU A 36 24.17 18.26 4.12
C LEU A 36 23.88 19.78 4.01
N GLY A 37 22.65 20.23 4.25
CA GLY A 37 22.27 21.64 4.26
C GLY A 37 22.17 22.27 2.86
N MET A 38 21.97 21.46 1.81
CA MET A 38 21.87 21.98 0.44
C MET A 38 20.42 22.29 0.04
N ASN A 39 20.25 23.30 -0.81
CA ASN A 39 18.99 23.55 -1.50
C ASN A 39 18.81 22.54 -2.65
N VAL A 40 17.90 21.59 -2.48
CA VAL A 40 17.67 20.48 -3.43
C VAL A 40 16.28 20.59 -4.05
N VAL A 41 16.21 20.42 -5.36
CA VAL A 41 14.94 20.11 -6.04
C VAL A 41 15.06 18.75 -6.68
N VAL A 42 14.12 17.86 -6.36
CA VAL A 42 14.03 16.53 -6.97
C VAL A 42 12.72 16.38 -7.70
N LYS A 43 12.77 15.86 -8.93
CA LYS A 43 11.59 15.41 -9.66
C LYS A 43 11.44 13.90 -9.51
N THR A 44 10.30 13.48 -8.97
CA THR A 44 9.94 12.07 -8.77
C THR A 44 8.57 11.77 -9.37
N THR A 45 8.37 10.59 -9.93
CA THR A 45 7.14 10.19 -10.63
C THR A 45 6.48 8.95 -10.06
N GLY A 46 6.98 8.45 -8.92
CA GLY A 46 6.63 7.20 -8.25
C GLY A 46 5.13 6.85 -8.22
N CYS A 47 4.50 6.98 -7.05
CA CYS A 47 3.05 6.75 -6.94
C CYS A 47 2.25 7.84 -7.65
N GLU A 48 2.70 9.07 -7.48
CA GLU A 48 2.15 10.29 -8.05
C GLU A 48 3.31 11.14 -8.59
N ALA A 49 3.03 11.92 -9.63
CA ALA A 49 4.01 12.84 -10.19
C ALA A 49 4.21 14.02 -9.25
N MET A 50 5.42 14.22 -8.76
CA MET A 50 5.72 15.23 -7.75
C MET A 50 7.09 15.87 -8.00
N PHE A 51 7.28 17.05 -7.41
CA PHE A 51 8.62 17.51 -7.09
C PHE A 51 8.72 17.74 -5.59
N ILE A 52 9.92 17.52 -5.05
CA ILE A 52 10.24 17.79 -3.66
C ILE A 52 11.21 18.95 -3.66
N HIS A 53 10.93 19.95 -2.84
CA HIS A 53 11.81 21.08 -2.62
C HIS A 53 12.32 21.05 -1.18
N CYS A 54 13.62 20.90 -1.07
CA CYS A 54 14.40 20.81 0.14
C CYS A 54 15.09 22.14 0.37
N VAL A 55 14.56 22.96 1.27
CA VAL A 55 15.20 24.21 1.68
C VAL A 55 16.03 23.91 2.93
N PRO A 56 17.28 24.37 3.02
CA PRO A 56 18.10 24.17 4.22
C PRO A 56 17.39 24.61 5.49
N GLU A 57 17.55 23.85 6.57
CA GLU A 57 16.95 24.10 7.90
C GLU A 57 15.41 24.08 7.94
N GLN A 58 14.76 23.66 6.85
CA GLN A 58 13.30 23.55 6.77
C GLN A 58 12.90 22.13 6.39
N ARG A 59 11.69 21.72 6.74
CA ARG A 59 11.17 20.43 6.26
C ARG A 59 11.09 20.42 4.74
N ALA A 60 11.49 19.31 4.14
CA ALA A 60 11.28 19.07 2.73
C ALA A 60 9.77 19.01 2.41
N ASN A 61 9.38 19.64 1.30
CA ASN A 61 7.98 19.78 0.91
C ASN A 61 7.73 19.13 -0.44
N GLU A 62 6.72 18.27 -0.51
CA GLU A 62 6.27 17.62 -1.75
C GLU A 62 5.10 18.37 -2.38
N ILE A 63 5.19 18.60 -3.68
CA ILE A 63 4.16 19.31 -4.44
C ILE A 63 3.85 18.51 -5.70
N PHE A 64 2.56 18.26 -5.95
CA PHE A 64 2.09 17.53 -7.13
C PHE A 64 2.48 18.25 -8.43
N LEU A 65 2.84 17.45 -9.43
CA LEU A 65 2.91 17.87 -10.83
C LEU A 65 1.58 17.53 -11.49
N PHE A 66 0.82 18.57 -11.85
CA PHE A 66 -0.45 18.38 -12.52
C PHE A 66 -0.23 17.80 -13.93
N ARG A 67 -0.78 16.60 -14.16
CA ARG A 67 -0.77 15.89 -15.45
C ARG A 67 -2.20 15.80 -16.00
N PRO A 68 -2.52 16.52 -17.09
CA PRO A 68 -3.79 16.32 -17.78
C PRO A 68 -4.02 14.84 -18.13
N TYR A 69 -5.14 14.27 -17.67
CA TYR A 69 -5.49 12.87 -17.90
C TYR A 69 -4.43 11.88 -17.38
N ASP A 70 -3.65 12.30 -16.38
CA ASP A 70 -2.55 11.52 -15.82
C ASP A 70 -1.49 11.10 -16.87
N LYS A 71 -1.42 11.83 -18.00
CA LYS A 71 -0.48 11.55 -19.09
C LYS A 71 0.83 12.32 -18.90
N PRO A 72 1.98 11.61 -18.87
CA PRO A 72 3.27 12.24 -18.73
C PRO A 72 3.66 13.00 -19.99
N THR A 73 4.35 14.13 -19.83
CA THR A 73 4.97 14.85 -20.94
C THR A 73 6.44 15.12 -20.66
N ILE A 74 7.27 15.09 -21.70
CA ILE A 74 8.70 15.43 -21.57
C ILE A 74 8.91 16.87 -21.07
N TRP A 75 7.95 17.76 -21.34
CA TRP A 75 7.96 19.15 -20.89
C TRP A 75 7.90 19.31 -19.37
N GLU A 76 7.41 18.31 -18.64
CA GLU A 76 7.48 18.30 -17.17
C GLU A 76 8.94 18.43 -16.71
N GLN A 77 9.89 17.76 -17.38
CA GLN A 77 11.31 17.85 -17.03
C GLN A 77 11.81 19.29 -17.15
N ARG A 78 11.52 19.95 -18.27
CA ARG A 78 11.87 21.37 -18.49
C ARG A 78 11.26 22.25 -17.40
N ASP A 79 9.99 22.03 -17.10
CA ASP A 79 9.24 22.89 -16.18
C ASP A 79 9.78 22.79 -14.74
N VAL A 80 10.13 21.58 -14.28
CA VAL A 80 10.74 21.40 -12.95
C VAL A 80 12.18 21.88 -12.93
N LEU A 81 12.95 21.70 -14.01
CA LEU A 81 14.30 22.28 -14.13
C LEU A 81 14.28 23.81 -14.05
N THR A 82 13.33 24.44 -14.75
CA THR A 82 13.15 25.90 -14.72
C THR A 82 12.76 26.37 -13.31
N LEU A 83 11.92 25.59 -12.62
CA LEU A 83 11.57 25.85 -11.22
C LEU A 83 12.79 25.73 -10.30
N ALA A 84 13.61 24.70 -10.47
CA ALA A 84 14.83 24.49 -9.71
C ALA A 84 15.81 25.67 -9.88
N HIS A 85 16.00 26.12 -11.11
CA HIS A 85 16.78 27.32 -11.40
C HIS A 85 16.22 28.56 -10.70
N ALA A 86 14.91 28.82 -10.81
CA ALA A 86 14.26 29.98 -10.18
C ALA A 86 14.33 29.94 -8.65
N LYS A 87 14.32 28.73 -8.06
CA LYS A 87 14.49 28.51 -6.62
C LYS A 87 15.96 28.45 -6.19
N ARG A 88 16.91 28.70 -7.11
CA ARG A 88 18.36 28.69 -6.86
C ARG A 88 18.82 27.37 -6.23
N ALA A 89 18.30 26.26 -6.74
CA ALA A 89 18.72 24.93 -6.31
C ALA A 89 20.23 24.75 -6.56
N GLN A 90 20.92 24.20 -5.56
CA GLN A 90 22.33 23.81 -5.66
C GLN A 90 22.45 22.41 -6.26
N VAL A 91 21.47 21.55 -5.95
CA VAL A 91 21.38 20.18 -6.44
C VAL A 91 20.03 19.97 -7.13
N PHE A 92 20.06 19.45 -8.36
CA PHE A 92 18.87 19.02 -9.07
C PHE A 92 18.90 17.51 -9.35
N LEU A 93 17.95 16.80 -8.76
CA LEU A 93 17.81 15.36 -8.90
C LEU A 93 16.60 15.04 -9.76
N TRP A 94 16.67 14.00 -10.56
CA TRP A 94 15.54 13.63 -11.39
C TRP A 94 15.60 12.16 -11.80
N GLU A 95 14.43 11.53 -11.81
CA GLU A 95 14.30 10.23 -12.43
C GLU A 95 13.85 10.31 -13.90
N CYS A 96 14.45 9.42 -14.69
CA CYS A 96 14.03 9.15 -16.06
C CYS A 96 12.83 8.21 -16.08
N MET A 97 11.85 8.56 -16.90
CA MET A 97 10.65 7.76 -17.16
C MET A 97 10.40 7.61 -18.67
N ALA A 98 11.36 8.03 -19.50
CA ALA A 98 11.24 7.90 -20.94
C ALA A 98 11.38 6.42 -21.33
N LEU A 99 10.40 5.88 -22.03
CA LEU A 99 10.45 4.49 -22.50
C LEU A 99 11.08 4.36 -23.88
N ARG A 100 11.00 5.42 -24.71
CA ARG A 100 11.52 5.38 -26.08
C ARG A 100 12.97 5.88 -26.13
N PRO A 101 13.89 5.16 -26.83
CA PRO A 101 15.31 5.51 -26.93
C PRO A 101 15.63 6.97 -27.30
N ASN A 102 14.84 7.56 -28.19
CA ASN A 102 15.02 8.94 -28.63
C ASN A 102 14.73 9.96 -27.51
N PHE A 103 13.71 9.73 -26.69
CA PHE A 103 13.40 10.60 -25.55
C PHE A 103 14.39 10.43 -24.42
N VAL A 104 14.91 9.23 -24.22
CA VAL A 104 15.98 8.96 -23.25
C VAL A 104 17.21 9.77 -23.60
N GLN A 105 17.65 9.71 -24.86
CA GLN A 105 18.82 10.45 -25.33
C GLN A 105 18.61 11.96 -25.26
N LEU A 106 17.44 12.45 -25.67
CA LEU A 106 17.09 13.86 -25.56
C LEU A 106 17.17 14.38 -24.12
N LEU A 107 16.61 13.63 -23.16
CA LEU A 107 16.65 14.02 -21.75
C LEU A 107 18.07 13.95 -21.18
N ALA A 108 18.77 12.83 -21.37
CA ALA A 108 20.08 12.60 -20.76
C ALA A 108 21.19 13.45 -21.40
N HIS A 109 21.25 13.51 -22.74
CA HIS A 109 22.39 14.05 -23.47
C HIS A 109 22.18 15.44 -24.07
N ASP A 110 20.93 15.81 -24.34
CA ASP A 110 20.65 17.14 -24.91
C ASP A 110 20.20 18.12 -23.84
N TRP A 111 19.41 17.69 -22.85
CA TRP A 111 18.83 18.60 -21.85
C TRP A 111 19.62 18.64 -20.55
N MET A 112 19.84 17.47 -19.93
CA MET A 112 20.37 17.41 -18.57
C MET A 112 21.90 17.34 -18.53
N ARG A 113 22.53 16.58 -19.45
CA ARG A 113 23.99 16.49 -19.61
C ARG A 113 24.71 16.21 -18.27
N ASP A 114 24.15 15.30 -17.48
CA ASP A 114 24.67 15.00 -16.16
C ASP A 114 26.02 14.28 -16.26
N GLN A 115 26.98 14.72 -15.45
CA GLN A 115 28.30 14.10 -15.36
C GLN A 115 28.29 12.86 -14.48
N ILE A 116 27.29 12.73 -13.61
CA ILE A 116 27.11 11.58 -12.73
C ILE A 116 25.68 11.09 -12.89
N THR A 117 25.51 9.79 -13.11
CA THR A 117 24.19 9.15 -13.20
C THR A 117 24.13 7.88 -12.37
N THR A 118 22.92 7.42 -12.04
CA THR A 118 22.72 6.15 -11.33
C THR A 118 21.71 5.26 -12.03
N ILE A 119 21.96 3.95 -12.07
CA ILE A 119 21.05 2.94 -12.62
C ILE A 119 20.75 1.89 -11.55
N THR A 120 19.50 1.78 -11.10
CA THR A 120 19.12 0.86 -10.02
C THR A 120 19.14 -0.61 -10.45
N ASN A 121 18.41 -0.95 -11.51
CA ASN A 121 18.27 -2.30 -12.08
C ASN A 121 17.71 -2.21 -13.50
N ALA A 122 17.76 -3.33 -14.22
CA ALA A 122 17.21 -3.46 -15.58
C ALA A 122 16.23 -4.63 -15.70
N PHE A 123 15.35 -4.82 -14.72
CA PHE A 123 14.34 -5.88 -14.78
C PHE A 123 13.41 -5.73 -15.99
N PRO A 124 12.93 -6.85 -16.58
CA PRO A 124 11.94 -6.79 -17.65
C PRO A 124 10.68 -6.02 -17.22
N ASP A 125 10.41 -4.91 -17.89
CA ASP A 125 9.21 -4.09 -17.75
C ASP A 125 9.01 -3.32 -19.06
N HIS A 126 7.77 -2.98 -19.38
CA HIS A 126 7.45 -2.25 -20.61
C HIS A 126 8.03 -2.88 -21.89
N GLU A 127 8.11 -4.21 -21.96
CA GLU A 127 8.64 -4.96 -23.11
C GLU A 127 7.84 -4.69 -24.40
N ASP A 128 6.57 -4.29 -24.26
CA ASP A 128 5.72 -3.82 -25.35
C ASP A 128 6.22 -2.50 -26.00
N VAL A 129 7.05 -1.73 -25.31
CA VAL A 129 7.57 -0.43 -25.77
C VAL A 129 9.09 -0.44 -25.96
N MET A 130 9.84 -1.10 -25.07
CA MET A 130 11.30 -1.09 -25.06
C MET A 130 11.94 -2.21 -25.90
N GLY A 131 11.18 -3.26 -26.19
CA GLY A 131 11.67 -4.45 -26.89
C GLY A 131 11.21 -5.73 -26.18
N PRO A 132 10.96 -6.82 -26.91
CA PRO A 132 10.39 -8.06 -26.38
C PRO A 132 11.27 -8.81 -25.37
N SER A 133 12.52 -8.39 -25.13
CA SER A 133 13.45 -9.07 -24.23
C SER A 133 14.02 -8.16 -23.13
N GLY A 134 14.34 -8.76 -21.98
CA GLY A 134 15.04 -8.08 -20.88
C GLY A 134 16.40 -7.48 -21.29
N GLU A 135 17.08 -8.07 -22.28
CA GLU A 135 18.32 -7.50 -22.83
C GLU A 135 18.06 -6.16 -23.52
N GLU A 136 17.00 -6.05 -24.32
CA GLU A 136 16.64 -4.80 -25.00
C GLU A 136 16.23 -3.73 -23.99
N VAL A 137 15.48 -4.09 -22.95
CA VAL A 137 15.17 -3.20 -21.81
C VAL A 137 16.47 -2.66 -21.20
N ALA A 138 17.45 -3.52 -20.92
CA ALA A 138 18.75 -3.12 -20.39
C ALA A 138 19.54 -2.21 -21.34
N ARG A 139 19.50 -2.48 -22.66
CA ARG A 139 20.14 -1.61 -23.68
C ARG A 139 19.49 -0.23 -23.72
N VAL A 140 18.16 -0.15 -23.66
CA VAL A 140 17.43 1.12 -23.61
C VAL A 140 17.79 1.88 -22.33
N ILE A 141 17.83 1.20 -21.18
CA ILE A 141 18.27 1.79 -19.89
C ILE A 141 19.73 2.31 -19.97
N GLY A 142 20.62 1.54 -20.62
CA GLY A 142 22.02 1.91 -20.81
C GLY A 142 22.23 3.19 -21.61
N LEU A 143 21.26 3.63 -22.43
CA LEU A 143 21.36 4.90 -23.17
C LEU A 143 21.40 6.14 -22.27
N PHE A 144 21.06 6.02 -20.99
CA PHE A 144 21.05 7.12 -20.03
C PHE A 144 22.37 7.38 -19.31
N MET A 145 23.33 6.46 -19.42
CA MET A 145 24.64 6.60 -18.77
C MET A 145 25.31 7.92 -19.12
N ALA A 146 26.00 8.52 -18.15
CA ALA A 146 26.74 9.76 -18.34
C ALA A 146 27.83 9.60 -19.41
N LYS A 147 27.69 10.28 -20.56
CA LYS A 147 28.74 10.27 -21.61
C LYS A 147 30.00 10.96 -21.12
N LYS A 148 31.14 10.27 -21.13
CA LYS A 148 32.43 10.77 -20.60
C LYS A 148 32.35 11.23 -19.13
N GLY A 149 31.39 10.70 -18.37
CA GLY A 149 31.21 10.95 -16.94
C GLY A 149 31.24 9.64 -16.16
N THR A 150 30.58 9.62 -15.01
CA THR A 150 30.54 8.48 -14.09
C THR A 150 29.12 7.92 -13.98
N THR A 151 28.98 6.59 -13.97
CA THR A 151 27.70 5.93 -13.72
C THR A 151 27.84 4.87 -12.63
N PHE A 152 26.98 4.93 -11.61
CA PHE A 152 26.88 3.90 -10.58
C PHE A 152 25.69 2.98 -10.86
N SER A 153 25.83 1.68 -10.64
CA SER A 153 24.69 0.77 -10.79
C SER A 153 24.70 -0.39 -9.81
N THR A 154 23.52 -0.75 -9.29
CA THR A 154 23.29 -1.98 -8.50
C THR A 154 22.74 -3.14 -9.32
N GLU A 155 22.82 -3.05 -10.65
CA GLU A 155 22.34 -4.10 -11.52
C GLU A 155 23.25 -5.34 -11.51
N ILE A 156 22.64 -6.52 -11.50
CA ILE A 156 23.33 -7.81 -11.34
C ILE A 156 23.21 -8.67 -12.60
N GLU A 157 21.98 -8.93 -13.06
CA GLU A 157 21.69 -9.91 -14.11
C GLU A 157 22.14 -9.40 -15.49
N MET A 158 21.80 -8.15 -15.81
CA MET A 158 22.11 -7.48 -17.06
C MET A 158 23.40 -6.64 -16.99
N LEU A 159 24.21 -6.86 -15.94
CA LEU A 159 25.49 -6.17 -15.75
C LEU A 159 26.43 -6.27 -16.98
N PRO A 160 26.55 -7.42 -17.69
CA PRO A 160 27.38 -7.48 -18.90
C PRO A 160 26.92 -6.51 -20.00
N VAL A 161 25.61 -6.37 -20.21
CA VAL A 161 25.03 -5.45 -21.20
C VAL A 161 25.32 -4.01 -20.81
N LEU A 162 25.17 -3.66 -19.53
CA LEU A 162 25.47 -2.32 -19.03
C LEU A 162 26.97 -1.99 -19.16
N LYS A 163 27.88 -2.95 -18.90
CA LYS A 163 29.32 -2.76 -19.12
C LYS A 163 29.66 -2.52 -20.58
N GLU A 164 29.03 -3.25 -21.50
CA GLU A 164 29.19 -3.00 -22.94
C GLU A 164 28.73 -1.59 -23.32
N MET A 165 27.56 -1.17 -22.82
CA MET A 165 27.02 0.17 -23.06
C MET A 165 27.91 1.27 -22.47
N ALA A 166 28.49 1.02 -21.30
CA ALA A 166 29.42 1.93 -20.65
C ALA A 166 30.66 2.21 -21.50
N VAL A 167 31.26 1.16 -22.10
CA VAL A 167 32.40 1.29 -23.02
C VAL A 167 32.03 2.18 -24.22
N ARG A 168 30.85 1.96 -24.81
CA ARG A 168 30.37 2.77 -25.95
C ARG A 168 30.13 4.24 -25.55
N ALA A 169 29.61 4.48 -24.35
CA ALA A 169 29.38 5.82 -23.81
C ALA A 169 30.67 6.51 -23.29
N LYS A 170 31.79 5.77 -23.20
CA LYS A 170 33.03 6.19 -22.54
C LYS A 170 32.79 6.66 -21.11
N THR A 171 31.88 6.00 -20.39
CA THR A 171 31.55 6.32 -18.99
C THR A 171 32.44 5.50 -18.06
N ASP A 172 32.87 6.09 -16.96
CA ASP A 172 33.47 5.38 -15.84
C ASP A 172 32.36 4.66 -15.06
N PHE A 173 32.28 3.34 -15.19
CA PHE A 173 31.14 2.55 -14.72
C PHE A 173 31.48 1.80 -13.43
N HIS A 174 30.78 2.14 -12.36
CA HIS A 174 30.94 1.57 -11.02
C HIS A 174 29.79 0.62 -10.71
N ALA A 175 30.06 -0.68 -10.78
CA ALA A 175 29.13 -1.70 -10.33
C ALA A 175 29.17 -1.81 -8.79
N VAL A 176 28.04 -1.53 -8.14
CA VAL A 176 27.83 -1.70 -6.70
C VAL A 176 27.35 -3.12 -6.46
N THR A 177 28.09 -3.86 -5.65
CA THR A 177 27.84 -5.29 -5.45
C THR A 177 26.74 -5.50 -4.39
N PRO A 178 26.07 -6.67 -4.37
CA PRO A 178 25.12 -7.00 -3.30
C PRO A 178 25.73 -6.91 -1.90
N VAL A 179 27.00 -7.31 -1.79
CA VAL A 179 27.78 -7.28 -0.54
C VAL A 179 27.82 -5.87 0.06
N ASP A 180 27.86 -4.81 -0.76
CA ASP A 180 27.82 -3.43 -0.25
C ASP A 180 26.54 -3.13 0.54
N GLY A 181 25.41 -3.72 0.14
CA GLY A 181 24.13 -3.61 0.85
C GLY A 181 24.05 -4.54 2.05
N ASP A 182 24.58 -5.76 1.94
CA ASP A 182 24.58 -6.77 3.01
C ASP A 182 25.50 -6.35 4.18
N LEU A 183 26.49 -5.50 3.93
CA LEU A 183 27.39 -4.92 4.95
C LEU A 183 26.80 -3.68 5.65
N ILE A 184 25.57 -3.27 5.35
CA ILE A 184 24.89 -2.22 6.11
C ILE A 184 24.33 -2.86 7.38
N THR A 185 24.70 -2.32 8.54
CA THR A 185 24.29 -2.86 9.82
C THR A 185 22.80 -2.63 10.09
N ASP A 186 22.18 -3.53 10.87
CA ASP A 186 20.75 -3.50 11.18
C ASP A 186 20.31 -2.19 11.86
N ASP A 187 21.17 -1.57 12.68
CA ASP A 187 20.88 -0.30 13.35
C ASP A 187 20.78 0.86 12.36
N LEU A 188 21.64 0.88 11.33
CA LEU A 188 21.55 1.86 10.24
C LEU A 188 20.32 1.62 9.37
N LEU A 189 19.97 0.36 9.08
CA LEU A 189 18.75 0.02 8.34
C LEU A 189 17.48 0.44 9.11
N LYS A 190 17.42 0.16 10.42
CA LYS A 190 16.30 0.52 11.30
C LYS A 190 16.11 2.02 11.50
N ARG A 191 17.14 2.83 11.19
CA ARG A 191 17.03 4.29 11.23
C ARG A 191 16.12 4.85 10.14
N PHE A 192 15.97 4.14 9.02
CA PHE A 192 15.07 4.58 7.95
C PHE A 192 13.61 4.54 8.42
N PRO A 193 12.76 5.51 8.00
CA PRO A 193 11.37 5.58 8.44
C PRO A 193 10.45 4.50 7.83
N TYR A 194 11.00 3.60 7.01
CA TYR A 194 10.32 2.50 6.34
C TYR A 194 11.34 1.45 5.87
N GLU A 195 10.83 0.31 5.39
CA GLU A 195 11.62 -0.83 4.92
C GLU A 195 12.21 -0.58 3.51
N GLU A 196 13.27 0.24 3.44
CA GLU A 196 14.00 0.49 2.20
C GLU A 196 14.84 -0.75 1.77
N HIS A 197 15.11 -0.88 0.47
CA HIS A 197 15.94 -1.96 -0.04
C HIS A 197 17.43 -1.63 0.16
N PRO A 198 18.25 -2.49 0.82
CA PRO A 198 19.67 -2.21 1.09
C PRO A 198 20.49 -1.81 -0.15
N ARG A 199 20.21 -2.43 -1.30
CA ARG A 199 20.81 -2.04 -2.59
C ARG A 199 20.56 -0.57 -2.98
N ASN A 200 19.36 -0.02 -2.75
CA ASN A 200 19.13 1.40 -3.07
C ASN A 200 19.96 2.31 -2.16
N ILE A 201 20.10 1.94 -0.88
CA ILE A 201 20.96 2.64 0.09
C ILE A 201 22.42 2.54 -0.35
N SER A 202 22.90 1.35 -0.69
CA SER A 202 24.28 1.14 -1.11
C SER A 202 24.63 1.88 -2.40
N LEU A 203 23.68 2.01 -3.34
CA LEU A 203 23.84 2.80 -4.56
C LEU A 203 24.11 4.28 -4.24
N VAL A 204 23.30 4.88 -3.36
CA VAL A 204 23.45 6.29 -2.98
C VAL A 204 24.66 6.48 -2.08
N MET A 205 24.98 5.52 -1.20
CA MET A 205 26.18 5.52 -0.38
C MET A 205 27.44 5.54 -1.24
N ARG A 206 27.54 4.69 -2.28
CA ARG A 206 28.69 4.67 -3.20
C ARG A 206 28.81 5.97 -4.01
N LEU A 207 27.69 6.56 -4.41
CA LEU A 207 27.65 7.90 -4.99
C LEU A 207 28.18 8.95 -4.01
N ALA A 208 27.76 8.91 -2.74
CA ALA A 208 28.19 9.86 -1.72
C ALA A 208 29.70 9.77 -1.46
N MET A 209 30.25 8.55 -1.38
CA MET A 209 31.69 8.31 -1.24
C MET A 209 32.48 8.89 -2.41
N HIS A 210 31.98 8.77 -3.64
CA HIS A 210 32.61 9.39 -4.82
C HIS A 210 32.65 10.92 -4.74
N LEU A 211 31.67 11.53 -4.06
CA LEU A 211 31.62 12.96 -3.79
C LEU A 211 32.42 13.37 -2.54
N GLY A 212 33.15 12.44 -1.91
CA GLY A 212 33.97 12.70 -0.72
C GLY A 212 33.20 12.73 0.60
N ILE A 213 31.97 12.22 0.63
CA ILE A 213 31.16 12.11 1.86
C ILE A 213 31.45 10.77 2.53
N ASP A 214 31.66 10.80 3.84
CA ASP A 214 31.89 9.60 4.65
C ASP A 214 30.73 8.58 4.53
N ARG A 215 31.06 7.29 4.62
CA ARG A 215 30.11 6.17 4.48
C ARG A 215 28.98 6.26 5.49
N GLU A 216 29.30 6.29 6.79
CA GLU A 216 28.31 6.26 7.87
C GLU A 216 27.50 7.54 7.88
N ARG A 217 28.18 8.69 7.75
CA ARG A 217 27.50 9.98 7.63
C ARG A 217 26.49 9.96 6.49
N SER A 218 26.86 9.44 5.31
CA SER A 218 25.95 9.42 4.17
C SER A 218 24.65 8.67 4.45
N ILE A 219 24.73 7.51 5.12
CA ILE A 219 23.55 6.69 5.45
C ILE A 219 22.68 7.38 6.51
N VAL A 220 23.30 8.02 7.51
CA VAL A 220 22.57 8.78 8.54
C VAL A 220 21.81 9.96 7.92
N GLU A 221 22.47 10.76 7.07
CA GLU A 221 21.82 11.90 6.40
C GLU A 221 20.67 11.43 5.50
N MET A 222 20.85 10.31 4.79
CA MET A 222 19.79 9.66 4.01
C MET A 222 18.59 9.28 4.90
N ALA A 223 18.82 8.56 5.98
CA ALA A 223 17.77 8.03 6.83
C ALA A 223 16.96 9.14 7.53
N ASP A 224 17.63 10.17 8.04
CA ASP A 224 17.00 11.22 8.85
C ASP A 224 16.21 12.25 8.02
N HIS A 225 16.56 12.42 6.75
CA HIS A 225 16.00 13.47 5.90
C HIS A 225 15.23 12.95 4.69
N VAL A 226 15.17 11.63 4.45
CA VAL A 226 14.40 11.07 3.34
C VAL A 226 12.91 11.35 3.50
N VAL A 227 12.32 11.89 2.43
CA VAL A 227 10.86 12.00 2.32
C VAL A 227 10.32 10.73 1.68
N SER A 228 9.61 9.91 2.46
CA SER A 228 9.04 8.64 1.98
C SER A 228 8.05 8.85 0.83
N ASP A 229 8.12 7.97 -0.19
CA ASP A 229 7.05 7.92 -1.20
C ASP A 229 5.76 7.32 -0.60
N LEU A 230 4.62 7.58 -1.23
CA LEU A 230 3.33 7.06 -0.77
C LEU A 230 3.26 5.53 -0.81
N GLY A 231 4.04 4.90 -1.70
CA GLY A 231 4.05 3.46 -1.95
C GLY A 231 5.24 2.72 -1.36
N VAL A 232 6.01 3.33 -0.45
CA VAL A 232 7.10 2.61 0.23
C VAL A 232 6.56 1.43 1.02
N LEU A 233 7.39 0.39 1.18
CA LEU A 233 7.07 -0.72 2.06
C LEU A 233 7.09 -0.22 3.50
N LYS A 234 5.92 0.11 4.04
CA LYS A 234 5.75 0.57 5.42
C LYS A 234 4.60 -0.18 6.07
N THR A 235 4.84 -0.67 7.28
CA THR A 235 3.79 -1.13 8.18
C THR A 235 3.35 0.04 9.05
N TYR A 236 2.06 0.33 9.02
CA TYR A 236 1.44 1.41 9.78
C TYR A 236 1.05 0.94 11.19
N PRO A 237 0.81 1.87 12.12
CA PRO A 237 0.35 1.53 13.45
C PRO A 237 -0.94 0.70 13.44
N LYS A 238 -1.13 -0.11 14.49
CA LYS A 238 -2.32 -0.94 14.64
C LYS A 238 -3.47 -0.08 15.16
N ALA A 239 -4.60 -0.10 14.46
CA ALA A 239 -5.83 0.58 14.88
C ALA A 239 -6.85 -0.39 15.46
N VAL A 240 -7.64 0.08 16.42
CA VAL A 240 -8.83 -0.63 16.90
C VAL A 240 -10.07 0.00 16.29
N TYR A 241 -10.83 -0.78 15.52
CA TYR A 241 -12.04 -0.30 14.85
C TYR A 241 -13.10 -1.40 14.79
N ARG A 242 -14.34 -1.08 15.20
CA ARG A 242 -15.46 -2.04 15.30
C ARG A 242 -15.08 -3.33 16.03
N GLY A 243 -14.38 -3.24 17.16
CA GLY A 243 -13.96 -4.41 17.92
C GLY A 243 -12.87 -5.27 17.27
N ARG A 244 -12.23 -4.81 16.19
CA ARG A 244 -11.14 -5.51 15.50
C ARG A 244 -9.83 -4.77 15.68
N LYS A 245 -8.72 -5.50 15.64
CA LYS A 245 -7.38 -4.91 15.58
C LYS A 245 -6.86 -5.04 14.15
N ILE A 246 -6.72 -3.93 13.43
CA ILE A 246 -6.29 -3.94 12.02
C ILE A 246 -4.93 -3.26 11.87
N GLN A 247 -4.05 -3.87 11.08
CA GLN A 247 -2.73 -3.33 10.76
C GLN A 247 -2.47 -3.46 9.27
N PHE A 248 -2.12 -2.35 8.63
CA PHE A 248 -1.85 -2.30 7.20
C PHE A 248 -0.35 -2.20 6.92
N SER A 249 0.10 -2.95 5.93
CA SER A 249 1.42 -2.85 5.33
C SER A 249 1.28 -2.54 3.85
N ASN A 250 1.95 -1.50 3.38
CA ASN A 250 1.83 -1.07 1.99
C ASN A 250 2.82 -1.79 1.08
N GLY A 251 2.37 -2.85 0.41
CA GLY A 251 3.13 -3.55 -0.63
C GLY A 251 2.73 -3.16 -2.07
N MET A 252 1.92 -2.11 -2.27
CA MET A 252 1.27 -1.83 -3.56
C MET A 252 2.24 -1.42 -4.69
N SER A 253 3.47 -1.07 -4.35
CA SER A 253 4.52 -0.75 -5.33
C SER A 253 5.16 -2.00 -5.95
N ALA A 254 5.08 -3.15 -5.28
CA ALA A 254 5.45 -4.43 -5.87
C ALA A 254 4.34 -4.84 -6.85
N ASN A 255 4.69 -4.97 -8.13
CA ASN A 255 3.74 -5.19 -9.23
C ASN A 255 4.06 -6.45 -10.07
N GLU A 256 4.95 -7.28 -9.54
CA GLU A 256 5.57 -8.45 -10.13
C GLU A 256 5.71 -9.53 -9.04
N ARG A 257 5.82 -10.80 -9.43
CA ARG A 257 5.86 -11.91 -8.47
C ARG A 257 7.06 -11.83 -7.51
N ALA A 258 8.27 -11.56 -8.02
CA ALA A 258 9.47 -11.55 -7.18
C ALA A 258 9.46 -10.43 -6.12
N GLY A 259 9.12 -9.20 -6.54
CA GLY A 259 9.00 -8.06 -5.64
C GLY A 259 7.90 -8.27 -4.59
N PHE A 260 6.76 -8.84 -5.00
CA PHE A 260 5.68 -9.16 -4.07
C PHE A 260 6.11 -10.19 -3.02
N LEU A 261 6.72 -11.31 -3.43
CA LEU A 261 7.14 -12.37 -2.51
C LEU A 261 8.24 -11.88 -1.55
N SER A 262 9.15 -11.04 -2.05
CA SER A 262 10.14 -10.38 -1.19
C SER A 262 9.46 -9.56 -0.09
N CYS A 263 8.48 -8.72 -0.42
CA CYS A 263 7.71 -7.97 0.58
C CYS A 263 6.94 -8.89 1.54
N TRP A 264 6.31 -9.94 1.01
CA TRP A 264 5.48 -10.88 1.76
C TRP A 264 6.28 -11.59 2.86
N THR A 265 7.45 -12.15 2.51
CA THR A 265 8.33 -12.86 3.44
C THR A 265 9.09 -11.92 4.36
N ARG A 266 9.56 -10.75 3.88
CA ARG A 266 10.22 -9.75 4.75
C ARG A 266 9.34 -9.27 5.89
N LEU A 267 8.03 -9.19 5.65
CA LEU A 267 7.05 -8.84 6.66
C LEU A 267 6.43 -10.07 7.33
N SER A 268 6.94 -11.29 7.11
CA SER A 268 6.45 -12.52 7.76
C SER A 268 4.94 -12.76 7.59
N PHE A 269 4.38 -12.47 6.42
CA PHE A 269 2.97 -12.77 6.13
C PHE A 269 2.75 -14.27 5.81
N ASP A 270 3.82 -14.99 5.52
CA ASP A 270 3.90 -16.44 5.30
C ASP A 270 3.91 -17.28 6.60
N ASP A 271 4.20 -16.67 7.75
CA ASP A 271 4.40 -17.34 9.05
C ASP A 271 3.10 -17.58 9.86
N HIS A 272 1.93 -17.53 9.22
CA HIS A 272 0.65 -17.68 9.95
C HIS A 272 0.14 -19.12 9.98
N ASP A 273 0.09 -19.71 11.19
CA ASP A 273 -0.58 -20.99 11.47
C ASP A 273 -2.02 -20.80 12.02
N PRO A 274 -3.06 -21.34 11.36
CA PRO A 274 -4.47 -21.22 11.79
C PRO A 274 -4.85 -22.04 13.03
N ASP A 275 -4.02 -23.01 13.44
CA ASP A 275 -4.20 -23.81 14.65
C ASP A 275 -3.55 -23.12 15.87
N GLU A 276 -2.42 -22.44 15.70
CA GLU A 276 -1.73 -21.72 16.78
C GLU A 276 -2.31 -20.32 17.00
N ASN A 277 -2.76 -19.67 15.93
CA ASN A 277 -3.39 -18.34 15.99
C ASN A 277 -4.75 -18.30 15.27
N PRO A 278 -5.81 -18.91 15.85
CA PRO A 278 -7.12 -18.98 15.20
C PRO A 278 -7.78 -17.61 14.95
N THR A 279 -7.44 -16.60 15.75
CA THR A 279 -8.03 -15.25 15.70
C THR A 279 -7.18 -14.26 14.90
N GLY A 280 -5.97 -14.66 14.50
CA GLY A 280 -5.15 -13.96 13.53
C GLY A 280 -5.76 -14.05 12.13
N GLN A 281 -5.70 -12.97 11.37
CA GLN A 281 -6.14 -12.91 9.99
C GLN A 281 -5.01 -12.35 9.12
N VAL A 282 -4.85 -12.92 7.94
CA VAL A 282 -3.88 -12.51 6.91
C VAL A 282 -4.68 -12.19 5.67
N ILE A 283 -4.65 -10.92 5.26
CA ILE A 283 -5.50 -10.39 4.20
C ILE A 283 -4.65 -9.67 3.15
N ALA A 284 -4.91 -9.95 1.87
CA ALA A 284 -4.36 -9.18 0.76
C ALA A 284 -5.42 -8.18 0.27
N VAL A 285 -5.09 -6.90 0.19
CA VAL A 285 -5.94 -5.88 -0.46
C VAL A 285 -5.42 -5.63 -1.86
N VAL A 286 -6.15 -6.10 -2.87
CA VAL A 286 -5.73 -6.05 -4.28
C VAL A 286 -6.36 -4.82 -4.95
N ASN A 287 -5.55 -3.82 -5.31
CA ASN A 287 -6.05 -2.64 -6.02
C ASN A 287 -5.92 -2.79 -7.55
N ASN A 288 -6.97 -3.33 -8.16
CA ASN A 288 -6.95 -3.69 -9.56
C ASN A 288 -7.23 -2.51 -10.51
N ARG A 289 -6.69 -2.61 -11.72
CA ARG A 289 -6.80 -1.59 -12.76
C ARG A 289 -7.21 -2.18 -14.11
N ALA A 290 -8.22 -1.59 -14.73
CA ALA A 290 -8.70 -1.97 -16.06
C ALA A 290 -7.64 -1.80 -17.17
N ASP A 291 -6.77 -0.80 -17.05
CA ASP A 291 -5.73 -0.48 -18.03
C ASP A 291 -4.41 -1.26 -17.83
N ARG A 292 -4.37 -2.21 -16.88
CA ARG A 292 -3.16 -2.99 -16.52
C ARG A 292 -3.41 -4.49 -16.45
N VAL A 293 -4.14 -5.03 -17.43
CA VAL A 293 -4.53 -6.45 -17.51
C VAL A 293 -3.38 -7.45 -17.28
N PRO A 294 -2.17 -7.29 -17.84
CA PRO A 294 -1.06 -8.22 -17.58
C PRO A 294 -0.73 -8.35 -16.08
N ARG A 295 -0.79 -7.24 -15.33
CA ARG A 295 -0.56 -7.25 -13.88
C ARG A 295 -1.67 -7.98 -13.13
N SER A 296 -2.92 -7.84 -13.58
CA SER A 296 -4.06 -8.56 -13.00
C SER A 296 -3.87 -10.07 -13.09
N ARG A 297 -3.36 -10.59 -14.22
CA ARG A 297 -3.03 -12.02 -14.36
C ARG A 297 -1.88 -12.45 -13.44
N VAL A 298 -0.84 -11.64 -13.30
CA VAL A 298 0.25 -11.90 -12.35
C VAL A 298 -0.27 -12.04 -10.92
N PHE A 299 -1.14 -11.12 -10.48
CA PHE A 299 -1.69 -11.19 -9.12
C PHE A 299 -2.70 -12.31 -8.91
N ALA A 300 -3.49 -12.67 -9.92
CA ALA A 300 -4.30 -13.89 -9.87
C ALA A 300 -3.45 -15.13 -9.60
N LYS A 301 -2.31 -15.27 -10.30
CA LYS A 301 -1.33 -16.33 -10.09
C LYS A 301 -0.71 -16.33 -8.70
N ILE A 302 -0.32 -15.15 -8.21
CA ILE A 302 0.21 -14.99 -6.86
C ILE A 302 -0.79 -15.47 -5.80
N LEU A 303 -2.05 -15.01 -5.88
CA LEU A 303 -3.09 -15.35 -4.91
C LEU A 303 -3.38 -16.85 -4.86
N VAL A 304 -3.36 -17.53 -6.01
CA VAL A 304 -3.65 -18.97 -6.11
C VAL A 304 -2.45 -19.82 -5.70
N ARG A 305 -1.26 -19.51 -6.23
CA ARG A 305 -0.11 -20.41 -6.17
C ARG A 305 0.86 -20.09 -5.04
N ASP A 306 0.99 -18.83 -4.64
CA ASP A 306 2.12 -18.42 -3.83
C ASP A 306 1.78 -18.08 -2.37
N VAL A 307 0.55 -17.64 -2.09
CA VAL A 307 0.18 -17.17 -0.74
C VAL A 307 -0.91 -18.00 -0.08
N GLN A 308 -0.94 -17.92 1.24
CA GLN A 308 -1.97 -18.51 2.08
C GLN A 308 -2.67 -17.40 2.87
N ILE A 309 -3.94 -17.16 2.59
CA ILE A 309 -4.67 -16.00 3.11
C ILE A 309 -6.06 -16.37 3.60
N HIS A 310 -6.55 -15.62 4.57
CA HIS A 310 -7.94 -15.68 5.03
C HIS A 310 -8.87 -14.89 4.11
N GLY A 311 -8.33 -13.87 3.43
CA GLY A 311 -9.11 -13.04 2.53
C GLY A 311 -8.27 -12.34 1.46
N ALA A 312 -8.80 -12.27 0.25
CA ALA A 312 -8.38 -11.35 -0.80
C ALA A 312 -9.48 -10.30 -0.99
N PHE A 313 -9.24 -9.08 -0.52
CA PHE A 313 -10.17 -7.96 -0.62
C PHE A 313 -9.83 -7.12 -1.84
N CYS A 314 -10.60 -7.25 -2.92
CA CYS A 314 -10.29 -6.62 -4.19
C CYS A 314 -11.07 -5.32 -4.37
N ILE A 315 -10.35 -4.25 -4.74
CA ILE A 315 -10.86 -2.89 -4.93
C ILE A 315 -10.40 -2.33 -6.28
N GLY A 316 -10.96 -1.19 -6.68
CA GLY A 316 -10.58 -0.51 -7.92
C GLY A 316 -11.44 -0.91 -9.09
N THR A 317 -10.83 -1.08 -10.27
CA THR A 317 -11.56 -1.27 -11.54
C THR A 317 -11.34 -2.65 -12.13
N ASN A 318 -12.24 -3.07 -13.05
CA ASN A 318 -12.20 -4.37 -13.72
C ASN A 318 -12.15 -5.57 -12.74
N LEU A 319 -12.93 -5.52 -11.66
CA LEU A 319 -12.98 -6.59 -10.66
C LEU A 319 -13.56 -7.89 -11.21
N GLY A 320 -14.51 -7.82 -12.15
CA GLY A 320 -15.03 -9.00 -12.84
C GLY A 320 -13.94 -9.72 -13.64
N GLY A 321 -13.10 -8.97 -14.37
CA GLY A 321 -11.96 -9.54 -15.08
C GLY A 321 -10.92 -10.15 -14.14
N LEU A 322 -10.61 -9.49 -13.01
CA LEU A 322 -9.73 -10.07 -11.99
C LEU A 322 -10.30 -11.38 -11.42
N GLN A 323 -11.58 -11.40 -11.07
CA GLN A 323 -12.25 -12.61 -10.54
C GLN A 323 -12.19 -13.76 -11.55
N GLN A 324 -12.39 -13.46 -12.84
CA GLN A 324 -12.23 -14.45 -13.90
C GLN A 324 -10.79 -14.99 -13.96
N PHE A 325 -9.77 -14.13 -13.94
CA PHE A 325 -8.38 -14.58 -13.96
C PHE A 325 -8.01 -15.42 -12.73
N ILE A 326 -8.53 -15.08 -11.55
CA ILE A 326 -8.39 -15.89 -10.34
C ILE A 326 -9.03 -17.28 -10.54
N GLY A 327 -10.24 -17.31 -11.10
CA GLY A 327 -10.95 -18.56 -11.38
C GLY A 327 -10.23 -19.47 -12.37
N GLU A 328 -9.77 -18.91 -13.49
CA GLU A 328 -8.98 -19.60 -14.53
C GLU A 328 -7.71 -20.21 -13.94
N GLU A 329 -6.94 -19.43 -13.20
CA GLU A 329 -5.68 -19.88 -12.60
C GLU A 329 -5.90 -20.90 -11.49
N LEU A 330 -7.00 -20.76 -10.72
CA LEU A 330 -7.40 -21.74 -9.72
C LEU A 330 -7.79 -23.08 -10.37
N ASP A 331 -8.50 -23.06 -11.49
CA ASP A 331 -8.84 -24.28 -12.24
C ASP A 331 -7.59 -24.97 -12.80
N MET A 332 -6.65 -24.19 -13.35
CA MET A 332 -5.36 -24.71 -13.79
C MET A 332 -4.59 -25.36 -12.63
N TRP A 333 -4.43 -24.66 -11.51
CA TRP A 333 -3.73 -25.20 -10.35
C TRP A 333 -4.41 -26.45 -9.78
N LEU A 334 -5.75 -26.47 -9.69
CA LEU A 334 -6.49 -27.64 -9.21
C LEU A 334 -6.39 -28.86 -10.13
N SER A 335 -6.21 -28.65 -11.44
CA SER A 335 -5.97 -29.74 -12.39
C SER A 335 -4.62 -30.43 -12.15
N GLU A 336 -3.63 -29.67 -11.68
CA GLU A 336 -2.28 -30.13 -11.32
C GLU A 336 -2.21 -30.67 -9.88
N ALA A 337 -3.05 -30.16 -8.98
CA ALA A 337 -3.06 -30.53 -7.57
C ALA A 337 -3.72 -31.89 -7.32
N TRP A 338 -3.12 -32.68 -6.42
CA TRP A 338 -3.59 -34.00 -6.04
C TRP A 338 -3.22 -34.32 -4.59
N ILE A 339 -4.02 -35.17 -3.95
CA ILE A 339 -3.78 -35.69 -2.59
C ILE A 339 -3.58 -37.22 -2.60
N ALA A 340 -4.09 -37.90 -3.62
CA ALA A 340 -3.90 -39.33 -3.90
C ALA A 340 -3.33 -39.54 -5.32
N ASP A 341 -2.40 -40.48 -5.47
CA ASP A 341 -1.91 -40.93 -6.78
C ASP A 341 -2.57 -42.27 -7.17
N ASP A 342 -2.28 -42.76 -8.38
CA ASP A 342 -2.85 -44.00 -8.92
C ASP A 342 -2.44 -45.26 -8.12
N LYS A 343 -1.48 -45.16 -7.19
CA LYS A 343 -1.04 -46.25 -6.31
C LYS A 343 -1.77 -46.25 -4.97
N PHE A 344 -2.73 -45.35 -4.76
CA PHE A 344 -3.51 -45.31 -3.54
C PHE A 344 -4.25 -46.63 -3.29
N ASN A 345 -3.86 -47.32 -2.21
CA ASN A 345 -4.56 -48.50 -1.71
C ASN A 345 -5.48 -48.09 -0.54
N PRO A 346 -6.81 -48.11 -0.69
CA PRO A 346 -7.71 -47.71 0.38
C PRO A 346 -7.64 -48.65 1.58
N ASP A 347 -7.21 -49.91 1.43
CA ASP A 347 -7.20 -50.87 2.53
C ASP A 347 -5.90 -50.83 3.35
N ASP A 348 -4.90 -50.06 2.91
CA ASP A 348 -3.66 -49.80 3.65
C ASP A 348 -3.84 -48.61 4.62
N PRO A 349 -3.73 -48.83 5.94
CA PRO A 349 -3.81 -47.75 6.93
C PRO A 349 -2.76 -46.65 6.74
N VAL A 350 -1.56 -46.99 6.26
CA VAL A 350 -0.47 -46.02 6.03
C VAL A 350 -0.78 -45.13 4.82
N ALA A 351 -1.34 -45.72 3.76
CA ALA A 351 -1.82 -44.97 2.60
C ALA A 351 -2.96 -44.01 2.97
N ARG A 352 -3.91 -44.44 3.82
CA ARG A 352 -4.98 -43.58 4.36
C ARG A 352 -4.44 -42.43 5.20
N ASP A 353 -3.50 -42.68 6.10
CA ASP A 353 -2.89 -41.62 6.92
C ASP A 353 -2.13 -40.60 6.05
N THR A 354 -1.38 -41.08 5.05
CA THR A 354 -0.67 -40.22 4.10
C THR A 354 -1.63 -39.35 3.29
N LEU A 355 -2.75 -39.91 2.83
CA LEU A 355 -3.81 -39.18 2.13
C LEU A 355 -4.36 -38.03 2.99
N LEU A 356 -4.71 -38.33 4.24
CA LEU A 356 -5.28 -37.34 5.15
C LEU A 356 -4.26 -36.26 5.52
N LYS A 357 -2.98 -36.62 5.73
CA LYS A 357 -1.90 -35.64 5.94
C LYS A 357 -1.72 -34.69 4.76
N ARG A 358 -1.77 -35.20 3.52
CA ARG A 358 -1.71 -34.36 2.31
C ARG A 358 -2.94 -33.47 2.17
N TYR A 359 -4.13 -34.00 2.43
CA TYR A 359 -5.36 -33.22 2.45
C TYR A 359 -5.27 -32.09 3.48
N ASP A 360 -4.99 -32.41 4.75
CA ASP A 360 -4.91 -31.44 5.84
C ASP A 360 -3.82 -30.38 5.56
N GLY A 361 -2.64 -30.81 5.08
CA GLY A 361 -1.55 -29.91 4.68
C GLY A 361 -1.91 -28.96 3.53
N THR A 362 -2.68 -29.43 2.54
CA THR A 362 -3.11 -28.58 1.41
C THR A 362 -4.23 -27.64 1.82
N MET A 363 -5.17 -28.09 2.65
CA MET A 363 -6.31 -27.31 3.14
C MET A 363 -5.89 -26.15 4.06
N ARG A 364 -4.71 -26.25 4.70
CA ARG A 364 -4.08 -25.12 5.41
C ARG A 364 -3.87 -23.88 4.52
N ARG A 365 -3.69 -24.05 3.20
CA ARG A 365 -3.54 -22.92 2.26
C ARG A 365 -4.78 -22.03 2.19
N VAL A 366 -5.96 -22.61 2.38
CA VAL A 366 -7.25 -21.89 2.49
C VAL A 366 -7.66 -21.64 3.94
N LYS A 367 -6.70 -21.73 4.87
CA LYS A 367 -6.83 -21.46 6.30
C LYS A 367 -7.88 -22.33 7.02
N VAL A 368 -7.99 -23.59 6.57
CA VAL A 368 -8.66 -24.64 7.35
C VAL A 368 -7.65 -25.22 8.36
N PRO A 369 -7.93 -25.13 9.67
CA PRO A 369 -7.07 -25.71 10.71
C PRO A 369 -7.17 -27.24 10.75
N VAL A 370 -6.13 -27.89 11.26
CA VAL A 370 -6.08 -29.35 11.48
C VAL A 370 -6.93 -29.76 12.69
N ARG A 371 -7.06 -28.86 13.69
CA ARG A 371 -7.89 -29.00 14.89
C ARG A 371 -9.10 -28.06 14.77
N PRO A 372 -10.12 -28.41 13.96
CA PRO A 372 -11.15 -27.47 13.54
C PRO A 372 -12.13 -27.07 14.65
N GLU A 373 -12.47 -27.98 15.57
CA GLU A 373 -13.41 -27.67 16.64
C GLU A 373 -12.82 -26.70 17.69
N PRO A 374 -11.65 -26.96 18.30
CA PRO A 374 -11.04 -26.01 19.23
C PRO A 374 -10.84 -24.62 18.61
N ALA A 375 -10.35 -24.58 17.36
CA ALA A 375 -10.17 -23.32 16.63
C ALA A 375 -11.50 -22.58 16.41
N LEU A 376 -12.60 -23.28 16.10
CA LEU A 376 -13.91 -22.66 15.95
C LEU A 376 -14.43 -22.08 17.26
N ARG A 377 -14.29 -22.80 18.39
CA ARG A 377 -14.69 -22.30 19.71
C ARG A 377 -13.92 -21.04 20.09
N THR A 378 -12.60 -21.03 19.91
CA THR A 378 -11.76 -19.84 20.12
C THR A 378 -12.21 -18.67 19.26
N LYS A 379 -12.53 -18.91 17.98
CA LYS A 379 -13.04 -17.87 17.07
C LYS A 379 -14.38 -17.30 17.55
N ILE A 380 -15.33 -18.14 17.96
CA ILE A 380 -16.65 -17.70 18.44
C ILE A 380 -16.50 -16.88 19.74
N ALA A 381 -15.70 -17.36 20.70
CA ALA A 381 -15.41 -16.62 21.93
C ALA A 381 -14.83 -15.23 21.63
N ALA A 382 -13.84 -15.16 20.73
CA ALA A 382 -13.25 -13.88 20.32
C ALA A 382 -14.28 -12.96 19.64
N MET A 383 -15.17 -13.49 18.79
CA MET A 383 -16.23 -12.69 18.16
C MET A 383 -17.19 -12.10 19.19
N ALA A 384 -17.61 -12.89 20.18
CA ALA A 384 -18.47 -12.44 21.27
C ALA A 384 -17.78 -11.37 22.13
N GLN A 385 -16.51 -11.59 22.50
CA GLN A 385 -15.72 -10.61 23.25
C GLN A 385 -15.55 -9.30 22.45
N GLY A 386 -15.27 -9.42 21.15
CA GLY A 386 -15.04 -8.29 20.27
C GLY A 386 -16.24 -7.37 20.08
N VAL A 387 -17.45 -7.84 20.37
CA VAL A 387 -18.67 -7.01 20.32
C VAL A 387 -19.14 -6.53 21.70
N GLY A 388 -18.45 -6.90 22.77
CA GLY A 388 -18.67 -6.32 24.10
C GLY A 388 -18.98 -7.30 25.23
N LEU A 389 -18.94 -8.62 25.00
CA LEU A 389 -18.99 -9.58 26.12
C LEU A 389 -17.65 -9.61 26.88
N ASP A 390 -17.71 -9.84 28.18
CA ASP A 390 -16.50 -10.11 28.94
C ASP A 390 -15.88 -11.47 28.55
N GLU A 391 -14.60 -11.62 28.85
CA GLU A 391 -13.79 -12.77 28.41
C GLU A 391 -14.31 -14.11 28.97
N ALA A 392 -14.74 -14.13 30.24
CA ALA A 392 -15.23 -15.34 30.89
C ALA A 392 -16.56 -15.79 30.29
N THR A 393 -17.53 -14.87 30.18
CA THR A 393 -18.83 -15.16 29.58
C THR A 393 -18.72 -15.60 28.12
N ALA A 394 -17.82 -14.97 27.35
CA ALA A 394 -17.59 -15.34 25.96
C ALA A 394 -16.98 -16.76 25.82
N ALA A 395 -16.06 -17.13 26.73
CA ALA A 395 -15.46 -18.47 26.77
C ALA A 395 -16.50 -19.53 27.15
N ASP A 396 -17.30 -19.28 28.19
CA ASP A 396 -18.36 -20.19 28.65
C ASP A 396 -19.43 -20.40 27.58
N LEU A 397 -19.87 -19.32 26.92
CA LEU A 397 -20.77 -19.39 25.78
C LEU A 397 -20.19 -20.31 24.70
N ALA A 398 -18.95 -20.09 24.27
CA ALA A 398 -18.33 -20.87 23.20
C ALA A 398 -18.11 -22.34 23.59
N ALA A 399 -17.82 -22.64 24.86
CA ALA A 399 -17.68 -23.99 25.37
C ALA A 399 -19.01 -24.77 25.37
N GLY A 400 -20.12 -24.10 25.67
CA GLY A 400 -21.45 -24.71 25.75
C GLY A 400 -22.17 -24.95 24.41
N LEU A 401 -21.62 -24.48 23.29
CA LEU A 401 -22.25 -24.62 21.97
C LEU A 401 -22.19 -26.05 21.43
N ASP A 402 -23.33 -26.51 20.90
CA ASP A 402 -23.40 -27.67 20.00
C ASP A 402 -23.03 -27.25 18.58
N LEU A 403 -21.83 -27.65 18.13
CA LEU A 403 -21.30 -27.31 16.81
C LEU A 403 -21.81 -28.23 15.69
N SER A 404 -22.67 -29.21 16.00
CA SER A 404 -23.34 -30.03 14.98
C SER A 404 -24.48 -29.27 14.27
N THR A 405 -25.00 -28.21 14.89
CA THR A 405 -26.00 -27.29 14.35
C THR A 405 -25.43 -25.87 14.24
N ASP A 406 -26.09 -24.98 13.49
CA ASP A 406 -25.65 -23.59 13.36
C ASP A 406 -25.76 -22.85 14.72
N PRO A 407 -24.64 -22.44 15.34
CA PRO A 407 -24.66 -21.79 16.63
C PRO A 407 -25.00 -20.29 16.56
N SER A 408 -25.14 -19.72 15.36
CA SER A 408 -25.25 -18.26 15.17
C SER A 408 -26.48 -17.64 15.85
N GLU A 409 -27.61 -18.35 15.87
CA GLU A 409 -28.84 -17.94 16.57
C GLU A 409 -28.68 -17.98 18.10
N THR A 410 -27.96 -18.97 18.63
CA THR A 410 -27.69 -19.08 20.07
C THR A 410 -26.76 -17.96 20.52
N VAL A 411 -25.72 -17.68 19.73
CA VAL A 411 -24.82 -16.56 19.99
C VAL A 411 -25.58 -15.23 19.93
N GLU A 412 -26.42 -15.00 18.91
CA GLU A 412 -27.25 -13.80 18.82
C GLU A 412 -28.10 -13.59 20.08
N LYS A 413 -28.81 -14.62 20.54
CA LYS A 413 -29.64 -14.53 21.76
C LYS A 413 -28.81 -14.15 22.99
N ALA A 414 -27.62 -14.74 23.14
CA ALA A 414 -26.72 -14.42 24.25
C ALA A 414 -26.23 -12.96 24.19
N LEU A 415 -25.85 -12.48 23.00
CA LEU A 415 -25.41 -11.09 22.82
C LEU A 415 -26.55 -10.08 23.08
N VAL A 416 -27.77 -10.37 22.60
CA VAL A 416 -28.95 -9.53 22.84
C VAL A 416 -29.27 -9.49 24.34
N ALA A 417 -29.21 -10.64 25.03
CA ALA A 417 -29.43 -10.70 26.48
C ALA A 417 -28.38 -9.89 27.27
N ALA A 418 -27.16 -9.79 26.76
CA ALA A 418 -26.08 -8.98 27.33
C ALA A 418 -26.18 -7.47 26.97
N GLY A 419 -27.20 -7.04 26.22
CA GLY A 419 -27.40 -5.64 25.87
C GLY A 419 -26.46 -5.11 24.78
N VAL A 420 -25.86 -5.99 23.96
CA VAL A 420 -25.01 -5.60 22.83
C VAL A 420 -25.84 -4.91 21.74
N ASP A 421 -25.29 -3.86 21.11
CA ASP A 421 -25.93 -3.12 20.02
C ASP A 421 -26.31 -4.03 18.84
N ALA A 422 -27.51 -3.84 18.28
CA ALA A 422 -28.07 -4.68 17.22
C ALA A 422 -27.18 -4.80 15.96
N VAL A 423 -26.45 -3.74 15.59
CA VAL A 423 -25.51 -3.76 14.45
C VAL A 423 -24.32 -4.66 14.77
N ALA A 424 -23.80 -4.60 15.99
CA ALA A 424 -22.70 -5.45 16.44
C ALA A 424 -23.14 -6.92 16.59
N VAL A 425 -24.37 -7.17 17.08
CA VAL A 425 -24.97 -8.51 17.12
C VAL A 425 -25.09 -9.11 15.71
N ALA A 426 -25.65 -8.37 14.76
CA ALA A 426 -25.81 -8.83 13.38
C ALA A 426 -24.46 -9.11 12.70
N ASP A 427 -23.44 -8.30 13.01
CA ASP A 427 -22.08 -8.48 12.54
C ASP A 427 -21.43 -9.77 13.08
N ALA A 428 -21.52 -10.01 14.40
CA ALA A 428 -21.04 -11.24 15.01
C ALA A 428 -21.77 -12.48 14.47
N LYS A 429 -23.12 -12.44 14.40
CA LYS A 429 -23.96 -13.52 13.87
C LYS A 429 -23.50 -13.95 12.48
N ARG A 430 -23.29 -12.98 11.57
CA ARG A 430 -22.85 -13.24 10.19
C ARG A 430 -21.51 -13.97 10.15
N HIS A 431 -20.55 -13.56 10.97
CA HIS A 431 -19.22 -14.16 11.00
C HIS A 431 -19.20 -15.53 11.68
N VAL A 432 -20.00 -15.73 12.73
CA VAL A 432 -20.20 -17.05 13.36
C VAL A 432 -20.80 -18.04 12.37
N ALA A 433 -21.87 -17.66 11.66
CA ALA A 433 -22.50 -18.49 10.64
C ALA A 433 -21.51 -18.87 9.53
N ARG A 434 -20.72 -17.91 9.02
CA ARG A 434 -19.69 -18.18 8.01
C ARG A 434 -18.61 -19.12 8.53
N ALA A 435 -18.10 -18.91 9.74
CA ALA A 435 -17.06 -19.77 10.33
C ALA A 435 -17.56 -21.21 10.54
N HIS A 436 -18.81 -21.36 10.98
CA HIS A 436 -19.46 -22.66 11.14
C HIS A 436 -19.72 -23.37 9.81
N ALA A 437 -20.21 -22.66 8.80
CA ALA A 437 -20.41 -23.22 7.46
C ALA A 437 -19.10 -23.76 6.86
N ARG A 438 -17.98 -23.03 7.05
CA ARG A 438 -16.64 -23.49 6.64
C ARG A 438 -16.19 -24.72 7.42
N PHE A 439 -16.46 -24.75 8.72
CA PHE A 439 -16.18 -25.90 9.59
C PHE A 439 -16.91 -27.16 9.11
N LEU A 440 -18.22 -27.08 8.87
CA LEU A 440 -19.01 -28.21 8.38
C LEU A 440 -18.57 -28.66 6.99
N LEU A 441 -18.33 -27.72 6.07
CA LEU A 441 -17.89 -28.03 4.71
C LEU A 441 -16.54 -28.77 4.70
N ALA A 442 -15.56 -28.29 5.48
CA ALA A 442 -14.25 -28.91 5.58
C ALA A 442 -14.32 -30.28 6.28
N GLY A 443 -15.11 -30.39 7.35
CA GLY A 443 -15.31 -31.65 8.09
C GLY A 443 -15.97 -32.73 7.24
N ALA A 444 -17.07 -32.40 6.56
CA ALA A 444 -17.76 -33.33 5.66
C ALA A 444 -16.87 -33.78 4.49
N ALA A 445 -16.09 -32.86 3.91
CA ALA A 445 -15.14 -33.18 2.86
C ALA A 445 -14.02 -34.11 3.37
N ARG A 446 -13.48 -33.85 4.56
CA ARG A 446 -12.45 -34.70 5.18
C ARG A 446 -12.97 -36.11 5.45
N GLN A 447 -14.21 -36.25 5.92
CA GLN A 447 -14.86 -37.56 6.12
C GLN A 447 -15.04 -38.31 4.79
N LYS A 448 -15.48 -37.61 3.73
CA LYS A 448 -15.60 -38.20 2.39
C LYS A 448 -14.24 -38.64 1.83
N VAL A 449 -13.18 -37.83 2.02
CA VAL A 449 -11.81 -38.19 1.62
C VAL A 449 -11.31 -39.42 2.40
N ALA A 450 -11.59 -39.49 3.70
CA ALA A 450 -11.24 -40.66 4.52
C ALA A 450 -11.95 -41.94 4.07
N ALA A 451 -13.19 -41.81 3.58
CA ALA A 451 -14.01 -42.91 3.09
C ALA A 451 -13.80 -43.24 1.60
N ALA A 452 -12.98 -42.47 0.88
CA ALA A 452 -12.76 -42.65 -0.55
C ALA A 452 -12.17 -44.02 -0.88
N ARG A 453 -12.69 -44.64 -1.94
CA ARG A 453 -12.22 -45.95 -2.41
C ARG A 453 -11.24 -45.83 -3.57
N THR A 454 -11.24 -44.71 -4.26
CA THR A 454 -10.32 -44.44 -5.37
C THR A 454 -9.60 -43.10 -5.23
N ALA A 455 -8.42 -42.99 -5.85
CA ALA A 455 -7.70 -41.72 -5.93
C ALA A 455 -8.52 -40.62 -6.62
N ALA A 456 -9.30 -40.99 -7.64
CA ALA A 456 -10.18 -40.08 -8.37
C ALA A 456 -11.27 -39.48 -7.46
N GLU A 457 -11.93 -40.30 -6.64
CA GLU A 457 -12.94 -39.84 -5.67
C GLU A 457 -12.35 -38.88 -4.63
N ALA A 458 -11.18 -39.23 -4.07
CA ALA A 458 -10.50 -38.40 -3.07
C ALA A 458 -10.09 -37.05 -3.68
N ASN A 459 -9.44 -37.06 -4.85
CA ASN A 459 -9.01 -35.87 -5.55
C ASN A 459 -10.19 -34.99 -5.99
N ALA A 460 -11.30 -35.57 -6.46
CA ALA A 460 -12.49 -34.83 -6.87
C ALA A 460 -13.13 -34.09 -5.67
N THR A 461 -13.31 -34.79 -4.55
CA THR A 461 -13.83 -34.19 -3.30
C THR A 461 -12.94 -33.05 -2.83
N PHE A 462 -11.62 -33.28 -2.78
CA PHE A 462 -10.64 -32.26 -2.42
C PHE A 462 -10.74 -31.02 -3.32
N ARG A 463 -10.70 -31.20 -4.64
CA ARG A 463 -10.70 -30.08 -5.61
C ARG A 463 -11.96 -29.26 -5.52
N GLU A 464 -13.12 -29.90 -5.40
CA GLU A 464 -14.42 -29.23 -5.27
C GLU A 464 -14.46 -28.39 -3.99
N THR A 465 -14.09 -28.97 -2.85
CA THR A 465 -14.12 -28.28 -1.56
C THR A 465 -13.09 -27.16 -1.50
N TYR A 466 -11.87 -27.38 -1.99
CA TYR A 466 -10.83 -26.35 -2.03
C TYR A 466 -11.30 -25.15 -2.86
N ARG A 467 -11.88 -25.38 -4.05
CA ARG A 467 -12.40 -24.30 -4.90
C ARG A 467 -13.45 -23.46 -4.17
N LYS A 468 -14.42 -24.11 -3.51
CA LYS A 468 -15.47 -23.42 -2.75
C LYS A 468 -14.88 -22.54 -1.64
N LEU A 469 -13.96 -23.09 -0.84
CA LEU A 469 -13.34 -22.38 0.27
C LEU A 469 -12.40 -21.25 -0.18
N PHE A 470 -11.69 -21.45 -1.29
CA PHE A 470 -10.83 -20.43 -1.87
C PHE A 470 -11.65 -19.27 -2.41
N MET A 471 -12.71 -19.53 -3.17
CA MET A 471 -13.57 -18.46 -3.72
C MET A 471 -14.34 -17.72 -2.62
N ASP A 472 -14.71 -18.39 -1.53
CA ASP A 472 -15.26 -17.73 -0.33
C ASP A 472 -14.27 -16.77 0.35
N ASN A 473 -12.96 -16.93 0.13
CA ASN A 473 -11.96 -15.98 0.62
C ASN A 473 -11.84 -14.73 -0.26
N VAL A 474 -12.44 -14.70 -1.46
CA VAL A 474 -12.33 -13.55 -2.38
C VAL A 474 -13.53 -12.62 -2.17
N THR A 475 -13.27 -11.40 -1.70
CA THR A 475 -14.28 -10.34 -1.51
C THR A 475 -14.07 -9.23 -2.53
N LEU A 476 -15.13 -8.81 -3.22
CA LEU A 476 -15.07 -7.74 -4.22
C LEU A 476 -15.85 -6.51 -3.75
N LEU A 477 -15.17 -5.36 -3.66
CA LEU A 477 -15.84 -4.07 -3.48
C LEU A 477 -16.10 -3.43 -4.85
N TRP A 478 -17.28 -3.69 -5.41
CA TRP A 478 -17.64 -3.30 -6.78
C TRP A 478 -17.65 -1.78 -7.04
N ASP A 479 -17.78 -0.97 -5.99
CA ASP A 479 -17.78 0.48 -6.13
C ASP A 479 -16.36 1.01 -6.37
N ALA A 480 -16.02 1.23 -7.64
CA ALA A 480 -14.76 1.83 -8.06
C ALA A 480 -14.62 3.30 -7.64
N ALA A 481 -15.69 3.96 -7.18
CA ALA A 481 -15.68 5.32 -6.66
C ALA A 481 -15.66 5.38 -5.13
N ALA A 482 -15.58 4.22 -4.45
CA ALA A 482 -15.53 4.16 -3.00
C ALA A 482 -14.39 5.03 -2.44
N THR A 483 -14.68 5.78 -1.39
CA THR A 483 -13.68 6.57 -0.68
C THR A 483 -12.77 5.67 0.17
N GLY A 484 -11.61 6.18 0.57
CA GLY A 484 -10.70 5.48 1.47
C GLY A 484 -11.38 5.04 2.77
N ASP A 485 -12.31 5.83 3.30
CA ASP A 485 -13.12 5.50 4.48
C ASP A 485 -14.07 4.33 4.23
N GLN A 486 -14.79 4.34 3.10
CA GLN A 486 -15.69 3.25 2.73
C GLN A 486 -14.92 1.94 2.49
N VAL A 487 -13.73 2.02 1.87
CA VAL A 487 -12.85 0.87 1.68
C VAL A 487 -12.37 0.33 3.02
N ALA A 488 -11.88 1.20 3.91
CA ALA A 488 -11.37 0.80 5.22
C ALA A 488 -12.47 0.19 6.11
N ASP A 489 -13.67 0.77 6.12
CA ASP A 489 -14.83 0.25 6.84
C ASP A 489 -15.29 -1.11 6.28
N SER A 490 -15.42 -1.22 4.95
CA SER A 490 -15.81 -2.48 4.29
C SER A 490 -14.79 -3.59 4.51
N LEU A 491 -13.49 -3.25 4.46
CA LEU A 491 -12.40 -4.16 4.77
C LEU A 491 -12.47 -4.62 6.22
N ALA A 492 -12.67 -3.70 7.17
CA ALA A 492 -12.82 -4.06 8.58
C ALA A 492 -14.01 -5.00 8.80
N LEU A 493 -15.16 -4.74 8.17
CA LEU A 493 -16.36 -5.60 8.25
C LEU A 493 -16.16 -7.00 7.65
N SER A 494 -15.17 -7.18 6.76
CA SER A 494 -14.77 -8.50 6.24
C SER A 494 -13.97 -9.33 7.25
N VAL A 495 -13.37 -8.69 8.26
CA VAL A 495 -12.69 -9.33 9.39
C VAL A 495 -13.75 -9.67 10.45
N PRO A 496 -13.70 -10.82 11.14
CA PRO A 496 -14.59 -11.08 12.27
C PRO A 496 -14.30 -10.15 13.46
N PRO A 497 -15.31 -9.76 14.27
CA PRO A 497 -15.06 -9.01 15.51
C PRO A 497 -14.13 -9.79 16.45
N GLY A 498 -13.36 -9.08 17.27
CA GLY A 498 -12.37 -9.63 18.20
C GLY A 498 -11.10 -10.20 17.56
N HIS A 499 -11.05 -10.27 16.23
CA HIS A 499 -9.90 -10.79 15.51
C HIS A 499 -8.86 -9.69 15.24
N SER A 500 -7.63 -10.14 14.96
CA SER A 500 -6.51 -9.27 14.58
C SER A 500 -6.13 -9.52 13.13
N ALA A 501 -6.29 -8.51 12.25
CA ALA A 501 -5.93 -8.62 10.84
C ALA A 501 -4.61 -7.92 10.52
N ARG A 502 -3.69 -8.68 9.92
CA ARG A 502 -2.53 -8.17 9.20
C ARG A 502 -2.90 -8.09 7.72
N ILE A 503 -2.84 -6.89 7.17
CA ILE A 503 -3.30 -6.57 5.83
C ILE A 503 -2.10 -6.12 5.01
N MET A 504 -1.86 -6.73 3.85
CA MET A 504 -0.92 -6.21 2.88
C MET A 504 -1.67 -5.66 1.67
N GLY A 505 -1.46 -4.38 1.37
CA GLY A 505 -1.89 -3.79 0.11
C GLY A 505 -1.01 -4.29 -1.03
N VAL A 506 -1.61 -4.67 -2.15
CA VAL A 506 -0.88 -5.23 -3.30
C VAL A 506 -1.42 -4.66 -4.60
N GLN A 507 -0.55 -4.60 -5.60
CA GLN A 507 -0.86 -4.17 -6.97
C GLN A 507 -1.40 -2.74 -7.08
N ASN A 508 -0.65 -1.84 -7.73
CA ASN A 508 -1.02 -0.45 -8.05
C ASN A 508 -1.44 0.44 -6.86
N ILE A 509 -0.99 1.69 -6.86
CA ILE A 509 -1.42 2.71 -5.91
C ILE A 509 -2.00 3.92 -6.66
N LYS A 510 -3.23 3.74 -7.16
CA LYS A 510 -4.01 4.77 -7.87
C LYS A 510 -5.49 4.66 -7.54
N GLY A 511 -6.24 5.73 -7.84
CA GLY A 511 -7.69 5.79 -7.62
C GLY A 511 -8.06 5.48 -6.16
N THR A 512 -9.01 4.58 -5.98
CA THR A 512 -9.49 4.07 -4.69
C THR A 512 -8.37 3.59 -3.76
N GLY A 513 -7.39 2.83 -4.27
CA GLY A 513 -6.28 2.34 -3.45
C GLY A 513 -5.36 3.45 -2.93
N LEU A 514 -5.23 4.57 -3.66
CA LEU A 514 -4.47 5.71 -3.16
C LEU A 514 -5.20 6.43 -2.02
N ASP A 515 -6.52 6.64 -2.16
CA ASP A 515 -7.33 7.24 -1.09
C ASP A 515 -7.36 6.36 0.17
N PHE A 516 -7.39 5.04 -0.02
CA PHE A 516 -7.21 4.06 1.05
C PHE A 516 -5.86 4.19 1.76
N VAL A 517 -4.75 4.30 1.03
CA VAL A 517 -3.41 4.51 1.63
C VAL A 517 -3.33 5.84 2.40
N TYR A 518 -4.02 6.90 1.95
CA TYR A 518 -4.07 8.16 2.71
C TYR A 518 -4.71 8.03 4.10
N ARG A 519 -5.65 7.10 4.31
CA ARG A 519 -6.20 6.82 5.65
C ARG A 519 -5.15 6.27 6.60
N TRP A 520 -4.26 5.40 6.11
CA TRP A 520 -3.18 4.85 6.92
C TRP A 520 -2.04 5.86 7.19
N LEU A 521 -1.77 6.74 6.24
CA LEU A 521 -0.86 7.88 6.46
C LEU A 521 -1.42 8.85 7.51
N SER A 522 -2.73 9.09 7.49
CA SER A 522 -3.44 9.88 8.49
C SER A 522 -3.39 9.21 9.86
N LEU A 523 -3.68 7.91 9.94
CA LEU A 523 -3.54 7.10 11.17
C LEU A 523 -2.13 7.21 11.78
N ASP A 524 -1.09 7.10 10.96
CA ASP A 524 0.31 7.21 11.42
C ASP A 524 0.66 8.61 11.95
N ALA A 525 0.10 9.66 11.36
CA ALA A 525 0.28 11.02 11.87
C ALA A 525 -0.43 11.20 13.23
N VAL A 526 -1.65 10.66 13.37
CA VAL A 526 -2.42 10.67 14.62
C VAL A 526 -1.70 9.91 15.73
N HIS A 527 -1.22 8.68 15.45
CA HIS A 527 -0.47 7.88 16.42
C HIS A 527 0.81 8.60 16.85
N ARG A 528 1.58 9.16 15.91
CA ARG A 528 2.78 9.95 16.26
C ARG A 528 2.46 11.13 17.17
N SER A 529 1.37 11.85 16.92
CA SER A 529 0.94 12.96 17.77
C SER A 529 0.58 12.49 19.19
N VAL A 530 -0.17 11.39 19.30
CA VAL A 530 -0.52 10.80 20.60
C VAL A 530 0.70 10.25 21.33
N ASP A 531 1.65 9.63 20.62
CA ASP A 531 2.87 9.11 21.21
C ASP A 531 3.77 10.25 21.72
N GLU A 532 3.91 11.34 20.95
CA GLU A 532 4.65 12.53 21.38
C GLU A 532 3.97 13.25 22.57
N LEU A 533 2.64 13.25 22.62
CA LEU A 533 1.86 13.71 23.77
C LEU A 533 2.20 12.88 25.01
N LYS A 534 2.20 11.55 24.90
CA LYS A 534 2.50 10.62 26.01
C LYS A 534 3.96 10.62 26.44
N ARG A 535 4.87 11.01 25.55
CA ARG A 535 6.31 10.99 25.77
C ARG A 535 6.77 12.09 26.72
N ASP A 536 6.22 13.29 26.59
CA ASP A 536 6.66 14.46 27.35
C ASP A 536 5.50 15.45 27.56
N PRO A 537 5.18 15.84 28.81
CA PRO A 537 4.15 16.83 29.10
C PRO A 537 4.36 18.17 28.37
N ARG A 538 5.61 18.55 28.08
CA ARG A 538 5.92 19.80 27.35
C ARG A 538 5.40 19.81 25.91
N ASN A 539 5.09 18.64 25.35
CA ASN A 539 4.50 18.53 24.03
C ASN A 539 2.97 18.66 24.06
N ALA A 540 2.32 18.58 25.24
CA ALA A 540 0.89 18.36 25.33
C ALA A 540 0.05 19.44 24.65
N GLU A 541 0.35 20.71 24.90
CA GLU A 541 -0.36 21.83 24.25
C GLU A 541 -0.27 21.77 22.72
N ARG A 542 0.94 21.51 22.19
CA ARG A 542 1.21 21.40 20.74
C ARG A 542 0.43 20.25 20.12
N GLU A 543 0.50 19.06 20.72
CA GLU A 543 -0.11 17.85 20.16
C GLU A 543 -1.63 17.85 20.30
N LEU A 544 -2.18 18.32 21.43
CA LEU A 544 -3.63 18.49 21.59
C LEU A 544 -4.18 19.56 20.63
N GLY A 545 -3.46 20.67 20.45
CA GLY A 545 -3.80 21.68 19.45
C GLY A 545 -3.76 21.13 18.01
N TRP A 546 -2.79 20.28 17.69
CA TRP A 546 -2.73 19.59 16.41
C TRP A 546 -3.90 18.61 16.23
N LEU A 547 -4.17 17.74 17.21
CA LEU A 547 -5.28 16.78 17.17
C LEU A 547 -6.64 17.47 16.99
N ALA A 548 -6.86 18.61 17.64
CA ALA A 548 -8.10 19.39 17.54
C ALA A 548 -8.26 20.16 16.22
N SER A 549 -7.15 20.45 15.50
CA SER A 549 -7.17 21.22 14.25
C SER A 549 -6.89 20.38 13.00
N TYR A 550 -6.50 19.11 13.16
CA TYR A 550 -6.18 18.22 12.07
C TYR A 550 -7.41 17.94 11.18
N GLY A 551 -7.39 18.43 9.95
CA GLY A 551 -8.50 18.25 8.99
C GLY A 551 -8.49 16.94 8.21
N GLY A 552 -7.52 16.05 8.46
CA GLY A 552 -7.29 14.84 7.65
C GLY A 552 -8.04 13.59 8.10
N TYR A 553 -8.78 13.65 9.20
CA TYR A 553 -9.44 12.48 9.80
C TYR A 553 -10.40 11.76 8.85
N GLY A 554 -10.13 10.47 8.67
CA GLY A 554 -11.09 9.43 8.32
C GLY A 554 -11.70 8.75 9.54
N ILE A 555 -12.65 7.85 9.31
CA ILE A 555 -13.44 7.22 10.38
C ILE A 555 -12.59 6.35 11.30
N VAL A 556 -11.65 5.59 10.73
CA VAL A 556 -10.85 4.60 11.47
C VAL A 556 -9.92 5.32 12.43
N GLU A 557 -9.10 6.23 11.91
CA GLU A 557 -8.15 6.99 12.71
C GLU A 557 -8.83 7.95 13.71
N CYS A 558 -10.00 8.51 13.38
CA CYS A 558 -10.76 9.33 14.32
C CYS A 558 -11.29 8.50 15.50
N THR A 559 -11.85 7.32 15.19
CA THR A 559 -12.34 6.39 16.22
C THR A 559 -11.19 5.91 17.11
N ASP A 560 -10.04 5.58 16.52
CA ASP A 560 -8.89 5.10 17.25
C ASP A 560 -8.20 6.23 18.04
N ALA A 561 -8.15 7.46 17.52
CA ALA A 561 -7.67 8.64 18.26
C ALA A 561 -8.50 8.89 19.52
N HIS A 562 -9.83 8.88 19.38
CA HIS A 562 -10.74 9.05 20.50
C HIS A 562 -10.47 7.99 21.56
N ARG A 563 -10.33 6.72 21.17
CA ARG A 563 -10.00 5.62 22.09
C ARG A 563 -8.66 5.85 22.78
N LEU A 564 -7.58 6.07 22.02
CA LEU A 564 -6.23 6.24 22.57
C LEU A 564 -6.12 7.40 23.57
N LEU A 565 -6.80 8.50 23.30
CA LEU A 565 -6.85 9.66 24.20
C LEU A 565 -7.76 9.40 25.41
N SER A 566 -8.88 8.68 25.23
CA SER A 566 -9.76 8.27 26.34
C SER A 566 -9.02 7.34 27.30
N ASP A 567 -8.30 6.35 26.77
CA ASP A 567 -7.48 5.41 27.55
C ASP A 567 -6.40 6.15 28.34
N PHE A 568 -5.75 7.15 27.72
CA PHE A 568 -4.74 7.96 28.40
C PHE A 568 -5.33 8.88 29.47
N LEU A 569 -6.54 9.40 29.26
CA LEU A 569 -7.24 10.25 30.23
C LEU A 569 -7.75 9.45 31.44
N ALA A 570 -8.10 8.18 31.24
CA ALA A 570 -8.54 7.28 32.30
C ALA A 570 -7.42 6.93 33.28
N ASP A 571 -6.17 6.85 32.79
CA ASP A 571 -4.96 6.61 33.58
C ASP A 571 -3.99 7.80 33.47
N LEU A 572 -4.50 9.00 33.74
CA LEU A 572 -3.77 10.25 33.52
C LEU A 572 -2.64 10.43 34.56
N PRO A 573 -1.37 10.58 34.15
CA PRO A 573 -0.29 10.88 35.09
C PRO A 573 -0.45 12.29 35.68
N GLU A 574 -0.05 12.49 36.94
CA GLU A 574 -0.17 13.77 37.67
C GLU A 574 0.44 14.96 36.90
N ALA A 575 1.54 14.72 36.18
CA ALA A 575 2.21 15.73 35.35
C ALA A 575 1.36 16.28 34.18
N TYR A 576 0.22 15.64 33.86
CA TYR A 576 -0.69 16.05 32.79
C TYR A 576 -2.01 16.64 33.29
N GLU A 577 -2.18 16.78 34.61
CA GLU A 577 -3.46 17.18 35.22
C GLU A 577 -3.95 18.56 34.70
N GLU A 578 -3.03 19.49 34.45
CA GLU A 578 -3.34 20.81 33.88
C GLU A 578 -3.97 20.73 32.47
N PHE A 579 -3.69 19.65 31.72
CA PHE A 579 -4.22 19.44 30.36
C PHE A 579 -5.53 18.65 30.33
N ARG A 580 -6.03 18.16 31.48
CA ARG A 580 -7.25 17.33 31.57
C ARG A 580 -8.45 17.96 30.84
N SER A 581 -8.67 19.26 31.04
CA SER A 581 -9.78 19.98 30.40
C SER A 581 -9.61 20.10 28.87
N GLN A 582 -8.39 20.34 28.40
CA GLN A 582 -8.08 20.41 26.97
C GLN A 582 -8.23 19.03 26.31
N MET A 583 -7.82 17.95 26.99
CA MET A 583 -8.05 16.57 26.53
C MET A 583 -9.54 16.27 26.42
N GLY A 584 -10.34 16.63 27.43
CA GLY A 584 -11.80 16.49 27.41
C GLY A 584 -12.43 17.24 26.22
N THR A 585 -12.02 18.48 25.96
CA THR A 585 -12.49 19.26 24.81
C THR A 585 -12.11 18.61 23.47
N THR A 586 -10.90 18.06 23.38
CA THR A 586 -10.41 17.35 22.19
C THR A 586 -11.21 16.06 21.96
N LEU A 587 -11.54 15.31 23.03
CA LEU A 587 -12.40 14.13 22.96
C LEU A 587 -13.80 14.47 22.45
N GLU A 588 -14.44 15.53 22.97
CA GLU A 588 -15.75 15.97 22.47
C GLU A 588 -15.73 16.35 20.98
N PHE A 589 -14.65 17.01 20.54
CA PHE A 589 -14.43 17.31 19.13
C PHE A 589 -14.33 16.03 18.28
N LEU A 590 -13.49 15.09 18.70
CA LEU A 590 -13.32 13.80 18.01
C LEU A 590 -14.63 13.02 17.97
N GLU A 591 -15.42 13.03 19.04
CA GLU A 591 -16.71 12.34 19.11
C GLU A 591 -17.70 12.92 18.10
N LYS A 592 -17.89 14.25 18.07
CA LYS A 592 -18.74 14.93 17.10
C LYS A 592 -18.28 14.68 15.66
N LEU A 593 -16.97 14.65 15.44
CA LEU A 593 -16.40 14.36 14.12
C LEU A 593 -16.65 12.92 13.71
N ARG A 594 -16.47 11.96 14.63
CA ARG A 594 -16.74 10.53 14.43
C ARG A 594 -18.20 10.30 14.02
N GLU A 595 -19.17 10.92 14.70
CA GLU A 595 -20.58 10.84 14.33
C GLU A 595 -20.85 11.37 12.91
N LYS A 596 -20.23 12.50 12.55
CA LYS A 596 -20.34 13.09 11.21
C LYS A 596 -19.76 12.17 10.14
N LEU A 597 -18.59 11.59 10.39
CA LEU A 597 -17.94 10.64 9.48
C LEU A 597 -18.76 9.35 9.33
N ALA A 598 -19.32 8.83 10.43
CA ALA A 598 -20.18 7.65 10.42
C ALA A 598 -21.45 7.86 9.58
N LYS A 599 -22.07 9.04 9.69
CA LYS A 599 -23.22 9.43 8.83
C LYS A 599 -22.85 9.45 7.34
N ASN A 600 -21.61 9.82 7.01
CA ASN A 600 -21.14 9.85 5.62
C ASN A 600 -20.82 8.45 5.05
N LEU A 601 -20.46 7.47 5.87
CA LEU A 601 -20.23 6.08 5.43
C LEU A 601 -21.51 5.43 4.92
N GLY A 602 -22.63 5.63 5.63
CA GLY A 602 -23.94 5.08 5.29
C GLY A 602 -24.61 5.74 4.08
N ALA A 603 -24.07 6.86 3.58
CA ALA A 603 -24.54 7.53 2.37
C ALA A 603 -24.06 6.80 1.11
N ALA A 604 -24.36 5.50 0.99
CA ALA A 604 -24.37 4.81 -0.30
C ALA A 604 -25.56 5.33 -1.12
N ARG A 605 -25.46 6.59 -1.56
CA ARG A 605 -26.50 7.24 -2.34
C ARG A 605 -26.50 6.57 -3.71
N LYS A 606 -27.61 5.89 -4.08
CA LYS A 606 -27.84 5.54 -5.48
C LYS A 606 -27.68 6.83 -6.30
N PRO A 607 -26.82 6.85 -7.33
CA PRO A 607 -26.61 8.06 -8.10
C PRO A 607 -27.96 8.49 -8.65
N THR A 608 -28.35 9.71 -8.28
CA THR A 608 -29.59 10.35 -8.72
C THR A 608 -29.64 10.37 -10.25
N LYS A 609 -30.84 10.49 -10.84
CA LYS A 609 -30.98 10.61 -12.30
C LYS A 609 -30.05 11.71 -12.86
N TRP A 610 -29.87 12.79 -12.11
CA TRP A 610 -28.97 13.86 -12.49
C TRP A 610 -27.49 13.51 -12.36
N GLU A 611 -27.06 12.82 -11.30
CA GLU A 611 -25.66 12.34 -11.18
C GLU A 611 -25.32 11.33 -12.29
N ARG A 612 -26.27 10.52 -12.75
CA ARG A 612 -26.09 9.64 -13.92
C ARG A 612 -25.94 10.41 -15.22
N ILE A 613 -26.74 11.46 -15.42
CA ILE A 613 -26.61 12.34 -16.60
C ILE A 613 -25.30 13.12 -16.53
N ALA A 614 -24.95 13.64 -15.36
CA ALA A 614 -23.67 14.32 -15.14
C ALA A 614 -22.50 13.38 -15.44
N ALA A 615 -22.54 12.12 -15.00
CA ALA A 615 -21.50 11.14 -15.34
C ALA A 615 -21.40 10.82 -16.85
N LEU A 616 -22.51 10.88 -17.59
CA LEU A 616 -22.52 10.73 -19.05
C LEU A 616 -21.98 11.97 -19.78
N VAL A 617 -22.26 13.16 -19.24
CA VAL A 617 -21.88 14.45 -19.83
C VAL A 617 -20.46 14.88 -19.41
N GLU A 618 -20.01 14.46 -18.23
CA GLU A 618 -18.72 14.84 -17.65
C GLU A 618 -17.56 14.61 -18.61
N PRO A 619 -17.42 13.48 -19.33
CA PRO A 619 -16.34 13.29 -20.30
C PRO A 619 -16.28 14.37 -21.40
N TRP A 620 -17.43 14.89 -21.83
CA TRP A 620 -17.52 15.94 -22.86
C TRP A 620 -17.10 17.30 -22.32
N ILE A 621 -17.52 17.63 -21.10
CA ILE A 621 -17.17 18.89 -20.43
C ILE A 621 -15.74 18.84 -19.90
N ASP A 622 -15.24 17.65 -19.56
CA ASP A 622 -13.92 17.45 -18.98
C ASP A 622 -12.79 17.92 -19.90
N MET A 623 -13.00 17.91 -21.23
CA MET A 623 -12.08 18.53 -22.18
C MET A 623 -11.88 20.03 -21.90
N PHE A 624 -12.95 20.77 -21.60
CA PHE A 624 -12.88 22.19 -21.27
C PHE A 624 -12.38 22.41 -19.84
N ASP A 625 -12.81 21.59 -18.87
CA ASP A 625 -12.32 21.69 -17.50
C ASP A 625 -10.83 21.36 -17.41
N CYS A 626 -10.33 20.43 -18.23
CA CYS A 626 -8.90 20.15 -18.36
C CYS A 626 -8.10 21.40 -18.74
N LEU A 627 -8.60 22.24 -19.65
CA LEU A 627 -7.97 23.52 -20.00
C LEU A 627 -7.97 24.48 -18.80
N TYR A 628 -9.08 24.55 -18.05
CA TYR A 628 -9.17 25.33 -16.83
C TYR A 628 -8.17 24.84 -15.76
N ARG A 629 -8.15 23.54 -15.46
CA ARG A 629 -7.23 22.90 -14.51
C ARG A 629 -5.78 23.16 -14.88
N ARG A 630 -5.43 23.03 -16.17
CA ARG A 630 -4.09 23.33 -16.68
C ARG A 630 -3.69 24.79 -16.46
N ARG A 631 -4.57 25.75 -16.76
CA ARG A 631 -4.30 27.18 -16.52
C ARG A 631 -4.17 27.47 -15.02
N HIS A 632 -5.00 26.84 -14.19
CA HIS A 632 -4.95 27.03 -12.74
C HIS A 632 -3.67 26.45 -12.14
N ALA A 633 -3.24 25.25 -12.55
CA ALA A 633 -1.97 24.67 -12.15
C ALA A 633 -0.77 25.55 -12.53
N GLN A 634 -0.80 26.14 -13.75
CA GLN A 634 0.23 27.10 -14.17
C GLN A 634 0.23 28.37 -13.28
N ARG A 635 -0.95 28.87 -12.90
CA ARG A 635 -1.06 30.02 -11.99
C ARG A 635 -0.52 29.70 -10.61
N ILE A 636 -0.90 28.56 -10.02
CA ILE A 636 -0.38 28.11 -8.71
C ILE A 636 1.15 28.00 -8.76
N ARG A 637 1.69 27.40 -9.83
CA ARG A 637 3.14 27.31 -10.03
C ARG A 637 3.79 28.68 -10.12
N ASN A 638 3.22 29.61 -10.89
CA ASN A 638 3.76 30.97 -10.99
C ASN A 638 3.68 31.72 -9.65
N ASP A 639 2.58 31.58 -8.91
CA ASP A 639 2.41 32.16 -7.58
C ASP A 639 3.43 31.58 -6.60
N PHE A 640 3.68 30.27 -6.64
CA PHE A 640 4.71 29.62 -5.85
C PHE A 640 6.13 30.07 -6.23
N LEU A 641 6.41 30.21 -7.53
CA LEU A 641 7.70 30.70 -8.04
C LEU A 641 7.99 32.11 -7.52
N HIS A 642 7.01 33.02 -7.63
CA HIS A 642 7.10 34.41 -7.16
C HIS A 642 6.83 34.60 -5.67
N GLN A 643 6.81 33.52 -4.88
CA GLN A 643 6.62 33.57 -3.42
C GLN A 643 5.32 34.25 -2.97
N ARG A 644 4.29 34.28 -3.82
CA ARG A 644 2.94 34.76 -3.46
C ARG A 644 2.17 33.77 -2.59
N ILE A 645 2.55 32.49 -2.65
CA ILE A 645 2.04 31.41 -1.81
C ILE A 645 3.20 30.56 -1.29
N GLY A 646 3.07 30.05 -0.06
CA GLY A 646 4.04 29.11 0.54
C GLY A 646 3.85 27.66 0.07
N HIS A 647 4.79 26.78 0.43
CA HIS A 647 4.79 25.38 0.00
C HIS A 647 3.53 24.62 0.42
N LEU A 648 3.09 24.75 1.67
CA LEU A 648 1.89 24.07 2.17
C LEU A 648 0.65 24.42 1.35
N LYS A 649 0.48 25.71 1.02
CA LYS A 649 -0.65 26.17 0.22
C LYS A 649 -0.55 25.69 -1.23
N ALA A 650 0.63 25.71 -1.82
CA ALA A 650 0.85 25.18 -3.16
C ALA A 650 0.56 23.67 -3.23
N ALA A 651 1.00 22.89 -2.23
CA ALA A 651 0.76 21.47 -2.13
C ALA A 651 -0.74 21.15 -2.01
N GLU A 652 -1.47 21.88 -1.17
CA GLU A 652 -2.92 21.76 -1.01
C GLU A 652 -3.66 22.04 -2.34
N LEU A 653 -3.40 23.19 -2.97
CA LEU A 653 -4.08 23.59 -4.21
C LEU A 653 -3.79 22.64 -5.38
N MET A 654 -2.55 22.17 -5.51
CA MET A 654 -2.18 21.21 -6.56
C MET A 654 -2.80 19.82 -6.31
N ARG A 655 -2.92 19.39 -5.05
CA ARG A 655 -3.61 18.16 -4.68
C ARG A 655 -5.09 18.21 -5.05
N ASP A 656 -5.76 19.32 -4.78
CA ASP A 656 -7.18 19.50 -5.12
C ASP A 656 -7.43 19.47 -6.62
N LEU A 657 -6.57 20.13 -7.41
CA LEU A 657 -6.63 20.03 -8.88
C LEU A 657 -6.42 18.60 -9.37
N THR A 658 -5.47 17.87 -8.78
CA THR A 658 -5.18 16.48 -9.15
C THR A 658 -6.35 15.56 -8.78
N LYS A 659 -6.99 15.78 -7.62
CA LYS A 659 -8.23 15.07 -7.24
C LYS A 659 -9.38 15.36 -8.20
N ARG A 660 -9.50 16.60 -8.68
CA ARG A 660 -10.54 17.01 -9.65
C ARG A 660 -10.39 16.29 -10.99
N ASP A 661 -9.16 16.04 -11.43
CA ASP A 661 -8.87 15.31 -12.68
C ASP A 661 -9.32 13.84 -12.64
N LYS A 662 -9.50 13.26 -11.45
CA LYS A 662 -9.90 11.86 -11.25
C LYS A 662 -11.42 11.60 -11.40
N GLY A 663 -12.19 12.62 -11.77
CA GLY A 663 -13.61 12.52 -12.09
C GLY A 663 -14.57 12.76 -10.91
N GLY A 664 -15.88 12.76 -11.21
CA GLY A 664 -16.96 13.13 -10.30
C GLY A 664 -16.98 14.62 -9.95
N TRP A 665 -16.22 15.44 -10.67
CA TRP A 665 -16.06 16.84 -10.34
C TRP A 665 -17.28 17.68 -10.72
N LEU A 666 -18.01 17.28 -11.76
CA LEU A 666 -19.15 18.04 -12.27
C LEU A 666 -20.30 17.99 -11.25
N VAL A 667 -20.52 16.81 -10.68
CA VAL A 667 -21.45 16.57 -9.58
C VAL A 667 -21.05 17.42 -8.36
N LYS A 668 -19.79 17.32 -7.91
CA LYS A 668 -19.31 18.08 -6.74
C LYS A 668 -19.41 19.60 -6.94
N TRP A 669 -19.10 20.09 -8.14
CA TRP A 669 -19.20 21.50 -8.50
C TRP A 669 -20.65 21.99 -8.47
N ALA A 670 -21.58 21.24 -9.07
CA ALA A 670 -23.00 21.56 -9.06
C ALA A 670 -23.55 21.56 -7.62
N GLN A 671 -23.26 20.52 -6.84
CA GLN A 671 -23.69 20.44 -5.44
C GLN A 671 -23.19 21.65 -4.64
N LYS A 672 -21.93 22.05 -4.80
CA LYS A 672 -21.38 23.21 -4.10
C LYS A 672 -22.01 24.53 -4.54
N LYS A 673 -22.32 24.68 -5.83
CA LYS A 673 -22.85 25.93 -6.41
C LYS A 673 -24.36 26.11 -6.19
N PHE A 674 -25.10 25.02 -6.01
CA PHE A 674 -26.54 25.06 -5.75
C PHE A 674 -26.89 24.83 -4.26
N ALA A 675 -25.90 24.53 -3.41
CA ALA A 675 -26.04 24.52 -1.95
C ALA A 675 -25.60 25.85 -1.29
N SER A 676 -24.94 26.74 -2.05
CA SER A 676 -24.68 28.14 -1.70
C SER A 676 -25.74 29.03 -2.33
#